data_AF-Q2RZ84-F1
#
_entry.id   AF-Q2RZ84-F1
#
_cell.length_a   1.000
_cell.length_b   1.000
_cell.length_c   1.000
_cell.angle_alpha   90.00
_cell.angle_beta   90.00
_cell.angle_gamma   90.00
#
_symmetry.space_group_name_H-M   'P 1'
#
loop_
_entity.id
_entity.type
_entity.pdbx_description
1 polymer ?
#
loop_
_entity_poly.entity_id
_entity_poly.type
_entity_poly.pdbx_seq_one_letter_code
_entity_poly.pdbx_strand_id
1 'polypeptide(L)'
;MPRRRVETRRVDHDPGKRTLLLSPVLPLPTMRTCALALLTILLGAPAHGQSTDGPWTIDHVLTQRSLTDVDIGPDGNRVLWVKETPDPEADETTSDVYLTYRDDPHGDSTATLQLTRTGDNRAPRWSPDGEHIAFLSSREQEDAAESSGTQIWRLDPRGGAPEVITSVEHGVQGARWLDDDRLLFTAREQNTRYEQHLEQTEDDADVIEDTTLFRPVRLFTVHVGTGEVTRVTNNDHQIGEFAPSPNGSRVVYSLSDSPITADARNQPHQFLLNLNTGATTEIFDEQYVDPSNFQWTADGAGFYATDSYSSDPEHEGAGITKLYHYDLAARDYQEVPLEWGDKGVGYGGYTVVDGGLHVQLADGPTFEPRFYRKTSDGWAPAEVADERLEHASAFTAGPDGETVVFSHSTADTPPSYRVGTYREGALQRDETLTTLNENLDDLPIPRAEVVRWTGANGETVNGILHYPLDYDPDRAYPMMTVLHGGPSGVDLDAWSLGWTVYAPLLAQRDAFVFRPNYHGSGHHGLDFVESIKGKYYELEVPDIVSGIDSLAAAGVVDKDSLGVMGWSNGAILTTQLTIEHPELFQVAAPGAGDVNWTSDYGNCAFGVRFDRSYFKGAPWTYTEHYIEKSPLFEMPKVQTPTLIHHGTEDRAVPYEQGWEYYRALQQIGNAPVRFLSYPGEPHGLRQLSHQRRKVAEDLKWIDTYLFGETSMQERVSERLLADDAPLSLLETAEAPARTDGHYGVRANGTLVPETVTLGDTLTVGRFEVTRAQFRAYDADFEVPSGTAEYPAHGLAADRAQAYVDWLSEQTGRDYRLPTAAELAALKAARAGPSENTPAYWAGFTPTPDEYRRLRARLAQHPTEALLMPVGSRPAGHGPNGGGPLIYDVDGNVAEWARTADGIEAQNASALTLKDPKAETAPTPPRRVTGLRVVLDR
;
A
#
# COMPACT_ATOMS: atom_id res chain seq x y z
N MET A 1 48.78 29.63 -21.34
CA MET A 1 49.43 30.97 -21.42
C MET A 1 48.55 31.91 -22.28
N PRO A 2 48.63 33.25 -22.17
CA PRO A 2 47.45 33.96 -21.65
C PRO A 2 46.88 35.19 -22.42
N ARG A 3 45.59 35.48 -22.11
CA ARG A 3 44.98 36.82 -21.84
C ARG A 3 44.67 37.85 -22.98
N ARG A 4 43.39 38.31 -22.93
CA ARG A 4 42.88 39.72 -22.83
C ARG A 4 42.58 40.59 -24.10
N ARG A 5 41.35 41.18 -24.08
CA ARG A 5 40.96 42.61 -24.32
C ARG A 5 41.00 43.21 -25.75
N VAL A 6 40.23 44.26 -26.15
CA VAL A 6 38.96 44.91 -25.67
C VAL A 6 38.47 45.98 -26.71
N GLU A 7 37.13 46.22 -26.84
CA GLU A 7 36.44 47.48 -27.30
C GLU A 7 36.72 48.10 -28.72
N THR A 8 35.94 49.03 -29.35
CA THR A 8 34.56 49.60 -29.20
C THR A 8 34.04 50.34 -30.49
N ARG A 9 32.70 50.39 -30.71
CA ARG A 9 31.86 51.51 -31.31
C ARG A 9 32.11 51.97 -32.79
N ARG A 10 31.21 52.66 -33.56
CA ARG A 10 29.86 53.35 -33.44
C ARG A 10 29.23 53.49 -34.88
N VAL A 11 27.89 53.34 -35.14
CA VAL A 11 26.77 54.37 -35.28
C VAL A 11 26.89 55.33 -36.51
N ASP A 12 25.90 55.59 -37.41
CA ASP A 12 24.47 55.14 -37.59
C ASP A 12 23.78 55.53 -38.96
N HIS A 13 22.49 55.15 -39.12
CA HIS A 13 21.34 55.74 -39.90
C HIS A 13 21.02 55.47 -41.41
N ASP A 14 19.72 55.69 -41.76
CA ASP A 14 18.85 55.22 -42.89
C ASP A 14 18.20 56.44 -43.66
N PRO A 15 17.07 56.47 -44.47
CA PRO A 15 16.08 55.47 -45.01
C PRO A 15 15.63 55.62 -46.51
N GLY A 16 14.65 54.83 -47.02
CA GLY A 16 14.12 55.05 -48.41
C GLY A 16 12.91 54.35 -49.11
N LYS A 17 12.17 53.36 -48.55
CA LYS A 17 10.84 52.78 -49.01
C LYS A 17 10.42 52.67 -50.53
N ARG A 18 10.00 51.46 -50.97
CA ARG A 18 8.68 51.16 -51.64
C ARG A 18 8.41 49.64 -51.93
N THR A 19 7.45 49.03 -51.20
CA THR A 19 6.20 48.37 -51.69
C THR A 19 6.22 47.46 -52.96
N LEU A 20 5.72 46.21 -53.02
CA LEU A 20 5.15 45.22 -52.06
C LEU A 20 4.84 43.84 -52.74
N LEU A 21 4.44 42.80 -51.96
CA LEU A 21 3.79 41.49 -52.30
C LEU A 21 4.63 40.42 -53.05
N LEU A 22 4.59 39.10 -52.73
CA LEU A 22 3.82 38.31 -51.74
C LEU A 22 4.75 37.34 -50.94
N SER A 23 4.23 36.68 -49.91
CA SER A 23 4.97 36.17 -48.72
C SER A 23 4.60 34.72 -48.35
N PRO A 24 5.20 34.09 -47.29
CA PRO A 24 6.56 34.17 -46.74
C PRO A 24 7.24 32.79 -46.49
N VAL A 25 8.50 32.82 -46.03
CA VAL A 25 9.15 31.76 -45.22
C VAL A 25 9.61 32.39 -43.89
N LEU A 26 9.74 31.57 -42.83
CA LEU A 26 10.27 31.93 -41.50
C LEU A 26 11.69 32.56 -41.57
N PRO A 27 12.11 33.42 -40.61
CA PRO A 27 12.81 32.89 -39.42
C PRO A 27 12.70 33.72 -38.10
N LEU A 28 13.32 33.14 -37.05
CA LEU A 28 13.78 33.72 -35.76
C LEU A 28 14.41 35.13 -35.86
N PRO A 29 14.41 36.00 -34.80
CA PRO A 29 15.40 35.83 -33.70
C PRO A 29 15.14 36.46 -32.29
N THR A 30 15.86 35.87 -31.31
CA THR A 30 16.48 36.49 -30.09
C THR A 30 15.66 37.06 -28.92
N MET A 31 16.06 36.65 -27.72
CA MET A 31 15.64 37.09 -26.38
C MET A 31 15.81 38.59 -26.09
N ARG A 32 14.88 39.15 -25.29
CA ARG A 32 15.20 39.74 -23.97
C ARG A 32 13.93 39.99 -23.14
N THR A 33 14.12 40.26 -21.84
CA THR A 33 13.12 40.58 -20.80
C THR A 33 11.99 39.56 -20.60
N CYS A 34 12.24 38.56 -19.75
CA CYS A 34 11.20 37.89 -18.99
C CYS A 34 11.21 38.42 -17.54
N ALA A 35 10.15 39.14 -17.16
CA ALA A 35 9.83 39.53 -15.79
C ALA A 35 8.33 39.88 -15.74
N LEU A 36 7.62 39.36 -14.74
CA LEU A 36 6.16 39.43 -14.56
C LEU A 36 5.32 38.78 -15.68
N ALA A 37 4.74 37.62 -15.34
CA ALA A 37 3.54 37.06 -15.98
C ALA A 37 2.74 36.23 -14.94
N LEU A 38 2.38 36.87 -13.83
CA LEU A 38 1.54 36.32 -12.76
C LEU A 38 0.12 36.89 -12.93
N LEU A 39 -0.94 36.09 -12.67
CA LEU A 39 -2.37 36.37 -12.95
C LEU A 39 -2.67 36.54 -14.48
N THR A 40 -3.55 35.79 -15.15
CA THR A 40 -4.89 35.30 -14.74
C THR A 40 -5.42 34.15 -15.63
N ILE A 41 -5.75 33.00 -15.04
CA ILE A 41 -6.98 32.24 -15.38
C ILE A 41 -7.56 31.76 -14.05
N LEU A 42 -8.74 32.27 -13.68
CA LEU A 42 -9.43 31.91 -12.44
C LEU A 42 -10.94 31.95 -12.74
N LEU A 43 -11.52 30.79 -13.05
CA LEU A 43 -12.96 30.66 -13.34
C LEU A 43 -13.44 29.20 -13.24
N GLY A 44 -13.80 28.78 -12.02
CA GLY A 44 -14.82 27.74 -11.80
C GLY A 44 -14.46 26.28 -12.11
N ALA A 45 -13.53 25.70 -11.35
CA ALA A 45 -13.68 24.29 -11.01
C ALA A 45 -14.92 24.13 -10.10
N PRO A 46 -15.74 23.07 -10.24
CA PRO A 46 -16.80 22.79 -9.28
C PRO A 46 -16.17 22.34 -7.96
N ALA A 47 -16.53 23.02 -6.87
CA ALA A 47 -16.23 22.53 -5.52
C ALA A 47 -17.07 21.27 -5.26
N HIS A 48 -16.49 20.10 -5.53
CA HIS A 48 -17.01 18.83 -5.04
C HIS A 48 -16.84 18.85 -3.52
N GLY A 49 -17.93 19.11 -2.79
CA GLY A 49 -17.95 18.86 -1.36
C GLY A 49 -17.91 17.36 -1.14
N GLN A 50 -16.73 16.82 -0.83
CA GLN A 50 -16.56 15.43 -0.41
C GLN A 50 -17.42 15.17 0.84
N SER A 51 -18.17 14.07 0.84
CA SER A 51 -18.72 13.50 2.08
C SER A 51 -17.57 12.87 2.85
N THR A 52 -17.33 13.32 4.08
CA THR A 52 -16.13 12.96 4.84
C THR A 52 -16.40 11.79 5.80
N ASP A 53 -16.27 10.56 5.33
CA ASP A 53 -16.33 9.35 6.19
C ASP A 53 -14.97 9.07 6.85
N GLY A 54 -14.56 10.03 7.69
CA GLY A 54 -13.40 9.92 8.60
C GLY A 54 -12.02 10.27 8.01
N PRO A 55 -10.98 10.24 8.86
CA PRO A 55 -9.59 10.45 8.45
C PRO A 55 -8.97 9.18 7.84
N TRP A 56 -7.85 9.33 7.14
CA TRP A 56 -7.05 8.20 6.68
C TRP A 56 -6.47 7.40 7.85
N THR A 57 -6.54 6.08 7.74
CA THR A 57 -5.98 5.12 8.70
C THR A 57 -4.81 4.35 8.10
N ILE A 58 -3.99 3.71 8.93
CA ILE A 58 -2.92 2.82 8.47
C ILE A 58 -3.51 1.64 7.67
N ASP A 59 -4.71 1.18 8.01
CA ASP A 59 -5.41 0.11 7.28
C ASP A 59 -5.80 0.52 5.86
N HIS A 60 -6.21 1.77 5.63
CA HIS A 60 -6.51 2.27 4.27
C HIS A 60 -5.27 2.28 3.36
N VAL A 61 -4.07 2.33 3.94
CA VAL A 61 -2.80 2.21 3.20
C VAL A 61 -2.39 0.74 3.01
N LEU A 62 -2.48 -0.09 4.07
CA LEU A 62 -1.91 -1.44 4.05
C LEU A 62 -2.87 -2.54 3.55
N THR A 63 -4.18 -2.30 3.48
CA THR A 63 -5.18 -3.31 3.06
C THR A 63 -5.69 -3.13 1.62
N GLN A 64 -5.01 -2.32 0.83
CA GLN A 64 -5.31 -2.14 -0.60
C GLN A 64 -5.14 -3.45 -1.38
N ARG A 65 -6.09 -3.70 -2.28
CA ARG A 65 -6.13 -4.83 -3.21
C ARG A 65 -5.50 -4.42 -4.53
N SER A 66 -4.69 -5.30 -5.11
CA SER A 66 -4.08 -5.10 -6.43
C SER A 66 -4.75 -5.99 -7.48
N LEU A 67 -4.47 -5.71 -8.75
CA LEU A 67 -4.68 -6.64 -9.87
C LEU A 67 -3.33 -6.91 -10.52
N THR A 68 -2.95 -8.19 -10.60
CA THR A 68 -1.68 -8.66 -11.12
C THR A 68 -1.87 -9.82 -12.11
N ASP A 69 -0.77 -10.25 -12.75
CA ASP A 69 -0.67 -11.52 -13.48
C ASP A 69 -1.74 -11.76 -14.58
N VAL A 70 -2.04 -10.70 -15.34
CA VAL A 70 -3.03 -10.70 -16.45
C VAL A 70 -2.65 -11.71 -17.55
N ASP A 71 -3.66 -12.37 -18.13
CA ASP A 71 -3.54 -13.15 -19.36
C ASP A 71 -4.82 -13.08 -20.20
N ILE A 72 -4.69 -12.86 -21.51
CA ILE A 72 -5.82 -12.63 -22.42
C ILE A 72 -6.01 -13.84 -23.32
N GLY A 73 -7.22 -14.38 -23.35
CA GLY A 73 -7.52 -15.62 -24.05
C GLY A 73 -7.43 -15.50 -25.57
N PRO A 74 -7.29 -16.65 -26.29
CA PRO A 74 -7.17 -16.67 -27.76
C PRO A 74 -8.36 -16.06 -28.54
N ASP A 75 -9.45 -15.68 -27.87
CA ASP A 75 -10.62 -15.03 -28.46
C ASP A 75 -10.70 -13.50 -28.21
N GLY A 76 -9.77 -12.91 -27.46
CA GLY A 76 -9.76 -11.48 -27.11
C GLY A 76 -10.93 -11.01 -26.21
N ASN A 77 -11.82 -11.91 -25.81
CA ASN A 77 -13.03 -11.61 -25.03
C ASN A 77 -12.93 -12.08 -23.57
N ARG A 78 -12.09 -13.09 -23.29
CA ARG A 78 -11.86 -13.61 -21.93
C ARG A 78 -10.52 -13.14 -21.37
N VAL A 79 -10.54 -12.52 -20.20
CA VAL A 79 -9.35 -11.98 -19.50
C VAL A 79 -9.21 -12.67 -18.15
N LEU A 80 -8.08 -13.33 -17.91
CA LEU A 80 -7.66 -13.80 -16.60
C LEU A 80 -6.83 -12.72 -15.90
N TRP A 81 -6.91 -12.70 -14.58
CA TRP A 81 -6.08 -11.86 -13.71
C TRP A 81 -6.05 -12.43 -12.29
N VAL A 82 -5.07 -12.01 -11.50
CA VAL A 82 -4.96 -12.31 -10.08
C VAL A 82 -5.38 -11.08 -9.27
N LYS A 83 -6.14 -11.29 -8.21
CA LYS A 83 -6.46 -10.25 -7.22
C LYS A 83 -5.73 -10.58 -5.93
N GLU A 84 -4.81 -9.71 -5.52
CA GLU A 84 -4.15 -9.83 -4.22
C GLU A 84 -5.01 -9.14 -3.16
N THR A 85 -5.09 -9.71 -1.96
CA THR A 85 -5.85 -9.17 -0.83
C THR A 85 -5.07 -9.38 0.47
N PRO A 86 -4.51 -8.31 1.04
CA PRO A 86 -3.95 -8.35 2.39
C PRO A 86 -5.02 -8.78 3.41
N ASP A 87 -4.70 -9.73 4.27
CA ASP A 87 -5.55 -10.22 5.36
C ASP A 87 -4.92 -9.91 6.72
N PRO A 88 -5.38 -8.85 7.43
CA PRO A 88 -4.86 -8.47 8.74
C PRO A 88 -5.19 -9.44 9.88
N GLU A 89 -6.09 -10.41 9.71
CA GLU A 89 -6.36 -11.44 10.72
C GLU A 89 -5.41 -12.65 10.57
N ALA A 90 -5.02 -12.98 9.33
CA ALA A 90 -4.06 -14.04 9.00
C ALA A 90 -2.60 -13.57 8.96
N ASP A 91 -2.35 -12.26 8.87
CA ASP A 91 -1.02 -11.61 8.75
C ASP A 91 -0.27 -11.94 7.43
N GLU A 92 -1.04 -12.22 6.37
CA GLU A 92 -0.54 -12.60 5.05
C GLU A 92 -1.29 -11.86 3.92
N THR A 93 -0.87 -12.09 2.67
CA THR A 93 -1.62 -11.64 1.47
C THR A 93 -2.13 -12.86 0.72
N THR A 94 -3.43 -12.87 0.44
CA THR A 94 -4.11 -13.95 -0.31
C THR A 94 -4.21 -13.59 -1.79
N SER A 95 -4.02 -14.57 -2.68
CA SER A 95 -4.03 -14.37 -4.14
C SER A 95 -5.08 -15.26 -4.78
N ASP A 96 -6.04 -14.67 -5.50
CA ASP A 96 -7.12 -15.40 -6.16
C ASP A 96 -7.19 -15.10 -7.67
N VAL A 97 -7.46 -16.14 -8.47
CA VAL A 97 -7.67 -16.03 -9.92
C VAL A 97 -9.10 -15.63 -10.23
N TYR A 98 -9.25 -14.61 -11.07
CA TYR A 98 -10.49 -14.08 -11.60
C TYR A 98 -10.54 -14.23 -13.13
N LEU A 99 -11.75 -14.25 -13.68
CA LEU A 99 -12.04 -14.29 -15.13
C LEU A 99 -13.09 -13.23 -15.46
N THR A 100 -12.76 -12.32 -16.36
CA THR A 100 -13.68 -11.31 -16.89
C THR A 100 -13.99 -11.55 -18.36
N TYR A 101 -15.26 -11.43 -18.73
CA TYR A 101 -15.76 -11.41 -20.11
C TYR A 101 -16.03 -9.96 -20.54
N ARG A 102 -15.75 -9.60 -21.80
CA ARG A 102 -15.78 -8.20 -22.31
C ARG A 102 -17.00 -7.76 -23.13
N ASP A 103 -17.89 -8.70 -23.43
CA ASP A 103 -19.17 -8.44 -24.09
C ASP A 103 -20.22 -9.35 -23.42
N ASP A 104 -20.69 -8.97 -22.22
CA ASP A 104 -21.59 -9.81 -21.42
C ASP A 104 -22.99 -9.95 -22.06
N PRO A 105 -23.50 -11.18 -22.30
CA PRO A 105 -24.82 -11.40 -22.86
C PRO A 105 -25.99 -11.05 -21.92
N HIS A 106 -25.75 -10.72 -20.65
CA HIS A 106 -26.78 -10.32 -19.69
C HIS A 106 -27.05 -8.81 -19.64
N GLY A 107 -26.10 -7.98 -20.09
CA GLY A 107 -26.34 -6.58 -20.46
C GLY A 107 -25.35 -5.56 -19.89
N ASP A 108 -24.40 -5.98 -19.07
CA ASP A 108 -23.29 -5.14 -18.63
C ASP A 108 -22.19 -5.08 -19.70
N SER A 109 -21.23 -4.15 -19.59
CA SER A 109 -20.05 -4.16 -20.48
C SER A 109 -19.13 -5.34 -20.18
N THR A 110 -19.03 -5.74 -18.91
CA THR A 110 -18.10 -6.76 -18.43
C THR A 110 -18.72 -7.61 -17.34
N ALA A 111 -18.54 -8.93 -17.40
CA ALA A 111 -18.95 -9.86 -16.33
C ALA A 111 -17.73 -10.58 -15.73
N THR A 112 -17.57 -10.50 -14.40
CA THR A 112 -16.38 -10.97 -13.68
C THR A 112 -16.72 -12.11 -12.71
N LEU A 113 -15.95 -13.20 -12.77
CA LEU A 113 -16.10 -14.41 -11.96
C LEU A 113 -14.82 -14.71 -11.17
N GLN A 114 -14.94 -14.91 -9.86
CA GLN A 114 -13.86 -15.41 -9.00
C GLN A 114 -13.78 -16.95 -9.08
N LEU A 115 -12.66 -17.47 -9.60
CA LEU A 115 -12.45 -18.89 -9.89
C LEU A 115 -11.90 -19.67 -8.69
N THR A 116 -10.89 -19.13 -7.99
CA THR A 116 -10.30 -19.72 -6.77
C THR A 116 -10.80 -19.00 -5.51
N ARG A 117 -10.65 -19.64 -4.34
CA ARG A 117 -10.96 -19.07 -3.00
C ARG A 117 -10.04 -19.57 -1.88
N THR A 118 -8.97 -20.30 -2.22
CA THR A 118 -8.12 -21.04 -1.26
C THR A 118 -6.72 -21.28 -1.82
N GLY A 119 -5.71 -21.20 -0.95
CA GLY A 119 -4.28 -21.19 -1.31
C GLY A 119 -3.84 -19.83 -1.88
N ASP A 120 -2.53 -19.63 -2.01
CA ASP A 120 -1.96 -18.58 -2.87
C ASP A 120 -2.06 -19.05 -4.32
N ASN A 121 -2.78 -18.34 -5.19
CA ASN A 121 -3.02 -18.70 -6.59
C ASN A 121 -2.47 -17.62 -7.52
N ARG A 122 -1.49 -17.98 -8.37
CA ARG A 122 -0.70 -17.05 -9.20
C ARG A 122 -0.38 -17.60 -10.58
N ALA A 123 0.10 -16.73 -11.48
CA ALA A 123 0.44 -17.01 -12.88
C ALA A 123 -0.63 -17.82 -13.68
N PRO A 124 -1.92 -17.43 -13.67
CA PRO A 124 -2.95 -18.07 -14.48
C PRO A 124 -2.70 -17.83 -15.98
N ARG A 125 -2.71 -18.88 -16.79
CA ARG A 125 -2.52 -18.81 -18.25
C ARG A 125 -3.50 -19.71 -19.01
N TRP A 126 -4.04 -19.21 -20.11
CA TRP A 126 -4.87 -19.95 -21.06
C TRP A 126 -4.09 -21.00 -21.83
N SER A 127 -4.72 -22.15 -22.10
CA SER A 127 -4.26 -23.06 -23.16
C SER A 127 -4.33 -22.38 -24.54
N PRO A 128 -3.52 -22.80 -25.53
CA PRO A 128 -3.53 -22.17 -26.86
C PRO A 128 -4.87 -22.31 -27.60
N ASP A 129 -5.65 -23.36 -27.34
CA ASP A 129 -7.04 -23.53 -27.80
C ASP A 129 -8.10 -22.73 -27.00
N GLY A 130 -7.74 -22.24 -25.80
CA GLY A 130 -8.63 -21.54 -24.89
C GLY A 130 -9.67 -22.42 -24.17
N GLU A 131 -9.58 -23.74 -24.19
CA GLU A 131 -10.50 -24.65 -23.47
C GLU A 131 -10.09 -24.89 -22.00
N HIS A 132 -8.85 -24.55 -21.61
CA HIS A 132 -8.31 -24.81 -20.28
C HIS A 132 -7.58 -23.60 -19.68
N ILE A 133 -7.58 -23.52 -18.35
CA ILE A 133 -6.78 -22.56 -17.57
C ILE A 133 -5.80 -23.38 -16.72
N ALA A 134 -4.52 -23.04 -16.78
CA ALA A 134 -3.50 -23.55 -15.85
C ALA A 134 -3.00 -22.43 -14.94
N PHE A 135 -2.75 -22.72 -13.68
CA PHE A 135 -2.21 -21.76 -12.71
C PHE A 135 -1.33 -22.44 -11.67
N LEU A 136 -0.53 -21.67 -10.96
CA LEU A 136 0.30 -22.13 -9.85
C LEU A 136 -0.46 -21.93 -8.53
N SER A 137 -0.48 -22.94 -7.66
CA SER A 137 -1.10 -22.78 -6.33
C SER A 137 -0.41 -23.58 -5.21
N SER A 138 -0.33 -22.98 -4.03
CA SER A 138 0.20 -23.57 -2.78
C SER A 138 -0.80 -24.42 -2.00
N ARG A 139 -2.04 -24.56 -2.49
CA ARG A 139 -3.15 -25.23 -1.78
C ARG A 139 -2.79 -26.65 -1.31
N GLU A 140 -3.12 -26.95 -0.06
CA GLU A 140 -2.98 -28.28 0.54
C GLU A 140 -3.76 -29.37 -0.22
N GLN A 141 -3.29 -30.62 -0.09
CA GLN A 141 -3.86 -31.80 -0.74
C GLN A 141 -4.04 -32.90 0.32
N GLU A 142 -5.25 -33.46 0.45
CA GLU A 142 -5.61 -34.37 1.57
C GLU A 142 -4.82 -35.69 1.60
N ASP A 143 -4.22 -36.13 0.48
CA ASP A 143 -3.49 -37.40 0.34
C ASP A 143 -1.99 -37.26 -0.06
N ALA A 144 -1.46 -36.04 -0.26
CA ALA A 144 -0.15 -35.84 -0.92
C ALA A 144 1.07 -35.87 0.03
N ALA A 145 1.35 -37.03 0.62
CA ALA A 145 2.40 -37.20 1.63
C ALA A 145 3.86 -36.96 1.17
N GLU A 146 4.13 -36.77 -0.12
CA GLU A 146 5.50 -36.67 -0.69
C GLU A 146 5.72 -35.41 -1.57
N SER A 147 4.78 -34.45 -1.64
CA SER A 147 4.98 -33.20 -2.40
C SER A 147 4.73 -31.95 -1.56
N SER A 148 5.71 -31.03 -1.52
CA SER A 148 5.63 -29.76 -0.81
C SER A 148 5.58 -28.56 -1.77
N GLY A 149 5.12 -27.41 -1.26
CA GLY A 149 5.12 -26.15 -1.99
C GLY A 149 4.15 -26.07 -3.18
N THR A 150 4.31 -25.02 -3.98
CA THR A 150 3.46 -24.69 -5.13
C THR A 150 3.41 -25.83 -6.16
N GLN A 151 2.22 -26.19 -6.64
CA GLN A 151 2.02 -27.14 -7.74
C GLN A 151 1.26 -26.47 -8.90
N ILE A 152 1.22 -27.14 -10.06
CA ILE A 152 0.39 -26.74 -11.19
C ILE A 152 -1.03 -27.29 -10.99
N TRP A 153 -2.04 -26.43 -11.21
CA TRP A 153 -3.46 -26.78 -11.18
C TRP A 153 -4.14 -26.40 -12.49
N ARG A 154 -5.11 -27.21 -12.93
CA ARG A 154 -6.04 -26.92 -14.03
C ARG A 154 -7.38 -26.44 -13.47
N LEU A 155 -8.07 -25.58 -14.22
CA LEU A 155 -9.50 -25.33 -14.10
C LEU A 155 -10.16 -25.26 -15.49
N ASP A 156 -11.39 -25.77 -15.58
CA ASP A 156 -12.25 -25.60 -16.76
C ASP A 156 -12.93 -24.21 -16.70
N PRO A 157 -12.80 -23.36 -17.73
CA PRO A 157 -13.34 -21.99 -17.72
C PRO A 157 -14.87 -21.91 -17.62
N ARG A 158 -15.58 -23.03 -17.84
CA ARG A 158 -17.04 -23.16 -17.64
C ARG A 158 -17.42 -23.39 -16.17
N GLY A 159 -16.43 -23.57 -15.29
CA GLY A 159 -16.58 -23.80 -13.86
C GLY A 159 -16.39 -25.26 -13.45
N GLY A 160 -15.79 -25.45 -12.27
CA GLY A 160 -15.50 -26.76 -11.68
C GLY A 160 -14.71 -26.60 -10.38
N ALA A 161 -14.33 -27.70 -9.75
CA ALA A 161 -13.26 -27.68 -8.75
C ALA A 161 -11.91 -27.68 -9.49
N PRO A 162 -10.88 -26.91 -9.06
CA PRO A 162 -9.57 -27.01 -9.67
C PRO A 162 -8.92 -28.39 -9.42
N GLU A 163 -8.25 -28.93 -10.43
CA GLU A 163 -7.60 -30.23 -10.40
C GLU A 163 -6.07 -30.05 -10.35
N VAL A 164 -5.37 -30.75 -9.46
CA VAL A 164 -3.89 -30.72 -9.43
C VAL A 164 -3.32 -31.57 -10.57
N ILE A 165 -2.31 -31.05 -11.29
CA ILE A 165 -1.66 -31.74 -12.42
C ILE A 165 -0.28 -32.30 -12.04
N THR A 166 0.43 -31.66 -11.10
CA THR A 166 1.77 -32.08 -10.66
C THR A 166 1.81 -32.44 -9.17
N SER A 167 2.66 -33.41 -8.83
CA SER A 167 3.08 -33.70 -7.46
C SER A 167 4.60 -33.86 -7.48
N VAL A 168 5.32 -32.74 -7.37
CA VAL A 168 6.79 -32.69 -7.33
C VAL A 168 7.29 -32.27 -5.95
N GLU A 169 8.34 -32.94 -5.45
CA GLU A 169 8.81 -32.89 -4.06
C GLU A 169 9.03 -31.47 -3.53
N HIS A 170 9.72 -30.61 -4.30
CA HIS A 170 10.11 -29.25 -3.92
C HIS A 170 9.27 -28.15 -4.61
N GLY A 171 8.12 -28.51 -5.18
CA GLY A 171 7.25 -27.58 -5.90
C GLY A 171 7.75 -27.14 -7.29
N VAL A 172 6.86 -26.42 -7.97
CA VAL A 172 7.06 -25.82 -9.29
C VAL A 172 7.36 -24.33 -9.13
N GLN A 173 8.42 -23.86 -9.80
CA GLN A 173 8.88 -22.48 -9.72
C GLN A 173 8.26 -21.57 -10.79
N GLY A 174 8.05 -22.10 -12.00
CA GLY A 174 7.36 -21.41 -13.09
C GLY A 174 6.75 -22.40 -14.09
N ALA A 175 5.66 -22.03 -14.75
CA ALA A 175 4.96 -22.85 -15.74
C ALA A 175 4.45 -22.01 -16.93
N ARG A 176 4.48 -22.60 -18.14
CA ARG A 176 3.95 -22.04 -19.40
C ARG A 176 3.36 -23.15 -20.26
N TRP A 177 2.34 -22.87 -21.06
CA TRP A 177 1.82 -23.84 -22.04
C TRP A 177 2.84 -24.08 -23.16
N LEU A 178 2.88 -25.32 -23.64
CA LEU A 178 3.74 -25.76 -24.75
C LEU A 178 2.92 -26.08 -26.01
N ASP A 179 1.76 -26.69 -25.79
CA ASP A 179 0.68 -26.99 -26.74
C ASP A 179 -0.61 -27.28 -25.94
N ASP A 180 -1.71 -27.58 -26.62
CA ASP A 180 -3.04 -27.77 -26.00
C ASP A 180 -3.08 -28.86 -24.91
N ASP A 181 -2.24 -29.90 -25.04
CA ASP A 181 -2.20 -31.06 -24.12
C ASP A 181 -1.09 -30.95 -23.06
N ARG A 182 -0.15 -29.99 -23.16
CA ARG A 182 1.10 -30.01 -22.37
C ARG A 182 1.55 -28.66 -21.83
N LEU A 183 1.99 -28.68 -20.57
CA LEU A 183 2.66 -27.57 -19.90
C LEU A 183 4.16 -27.86 -19.75
N LEU A 184 4.98 -26.84 -19.94
CA LEU A 184 6.41 -26.81 -19.67
C LEU A 184 6.65 -26.07 -18.35
N PHE A 185 7.48 -26.61 -17.45
CA PHE A 185 7.69 -26.04 -16.12
C PHE A 185 9.11 -26.23 -15.58
N THR A 186 9.52 -25.36 -14.66
CA THR A 186 10.76 -25.47 -13.89
C THR A 186 10.51 -26.03 -12.49
N ALA A 187 11.34 -27.00 -12.09
CA ALA A 187 11.35 -27.57 -10.75
C ALA A 187 12.74 -28.10 -10.39
N ARG A 188 12.97 -28.38 -9.10
CA ARG A 188 14.10 -29.21 -8.66
C ARG A 188 13.77 -30.69 -8.84
N GLU A 189 14.82 -31.50 -9.04
CA GLU A 189 14.77 -32.96 -8.84
C GLU A 189 14.67 -33.30 -7.35
N GLN A 190 14.21 -34.52 -7.06
CA GLN A 190 14.14 -35.14 -5.71
C GLN A 190 15.43 -34.99 -4.89
N ASN A 191 15.32 -34.93 -3.55
CA ASN A 191 16.46 -34.79 -2.64
C ASN A 191 17.59 -35.80 -2.92
N THR A 192 18.83 -35.31 -2.99
CA THR A 192 20.00 -36.16 -3.15
C THR A 192 20.27 -37.01 -1.90
N ARG A 193 21.06 -38.08 -2.07
CA ARG A 193 21.55 -38.89 -0.92
C ARG A 193 22.30 -38.06 0.13
N TYR A 194 22.87 -36.90 -0.23
CA TYR A 194 23.57 -36.04 0.72
C TYR A 194 22.58 -35.16 1.50
N GLU A 195 21.59 -34.56 0.85
CA GLU A 195 20.50 -33.83 1.53
C GLU A 195 19.76 -34.76 2.50
N GLN A 196 19.39 -35.97 2.05
CA GLN A 196 18.83 -37.01 2.91
C GLN A 196 19.74 -37.41 4.09
N HIS A 197 21.06 -37.24 3.96
CA HIS A 197 21.99 -37.49 5.06
C HIS A 197 21.98 -36.35 6.09
N LEU A 198 22.01 -35.10 5.64
CA LEU A 198 21.91 -33.91 6.50
C LEU A 198 20.62 -33.95 7.33
N GLU A 199 19.49 -34.19 6.66
CA GLU A 199 18.17 -34.37 7.28
C GLU A 199 18.16 -35.50 8.33
N GLN A 200 18.81 -36.62 8.05
CA GLN A 200 18.94 -37.75 8.99
C GLN A 200 19.91 -37.50 10.16
N THR A 201 20.75 -36.45 10.09
CA THR A 201 21.67 -36.07 11.16
C THR A 201 21.29 -34.78 11.88
N GLU A 202 20.19 -34.13 11.48
CA GLU A 202 19.79 -32.80 11.98
C GLU A 202 20.91 -31.76 11.78
N ASP A 203 21.64 -31.86 10.65
CA ASP A 203 22.73 -30.94 10.29
C ASP A 203 22.19 -29.81 9.41
N ASP A 204 21.99 -28.64 10.02
CA ASP A 204 21.40 -27.44 9.42
C ASP A 204 22.44 -26.41 8.94
N ALA A 205 23.72 -26.79 8.88
CA ALA A 205 24.81 -25.90 8.48
C ALA A 205 24.79 -25.58 6.97
N ASP A 206 24.65 -24.29 6.63
CA ASP A 206 24.81 -23.79 5.26
C ASP A 206 26.30 -23.69 4.88
N VAL A 207 26.68 -24.22 3.71
CA VAL A 207 28.08 -24.33 3.27
C VAL A 207 28.32 -23.43 2.05
N ILE A 208 28.74 -22.20 2.33
CA ILE A 208 28.99 -21.16 1.33
C ILE A 208 30.10 -21.59 0.34
N GLU A 209 29.86 -21.35 -0.95
CA GLU A 209 30.65 -21.82 -2.12
C GLU A 209 30.76 -23.36 -2.30
N ASP A 210 29.95 -24.21 -1.64
CA ASP A 210 29.92 -25.65 -1.94
C ASP A 210 29.19 -25.98 -3.26
N THR A 211 29.91 -25.81 -4.35
CA THR A 211 29.47 -26.21 -5.71
C THR A 211 29.33 -27.72 -5.90
N THR A 212 29.77 -28.56 -4.95
CA THR A 212 29.54 -30.02 -5.01
C THR A 212 28.13 -30.41 -4.60
N LEU A 213 27.41 -29.50 -3.93
CA LEU A 213 26.02 -29.62 -3.49
C LEU A 213 25.07 -28.71 -4.29
N PHE A 214 25.50 -28.23 -5.46
CA PHE A 214 24.68 -27.42 -6.35
C PHE A 214 23.35 -28.15 -6.65
N ARG A 215 22.22 -27.49 -6.35
CA ARG A 215 20.87 -28.04 -6.51
C ARG A 215 20.26 -27.60 -7.85
N PRO A 216 20.19 -28.46 -8.89
CA PRO A 216 19.80 -28.02 -10.23
C PRO A 216 18.29 -27.79 -10.33
N VAL A 217 17.90 -26.73 -11.02
CA VAL A 217 16.52 -26.49 -11.47
C VAL A 217 16.47 -26.85 -12.95
N ARG A 218 15.56 -27.75 -13.32
CA ARG A 218 15.48 -28.35 -14.67
C ARG A 218 14.12 -28.06 -15.28
N LEU A 219 14.06 -28.10 -16.62
CA LEU A 219 12.80 -28.07 -17.36
C LEU A 219 12.19 -29.47 -17.42
N PHE A 220 10.88 -29.52 -17.23
CA PHE A 220 10.03 -30.70 -17.33
C PHE A 220 8.77 -30.36 -18.15
N THR A 221 8.21 -31.33 -18.86
CA THR A 221 6.84 -31.25 -19.39
C THR A 221 5.90 -32.09 -18.56
N VAL A 222 4.68 -31.62 -18.30
CA VAL A 222 3.57 -32.43 -17.80
C VAL A 222 2.45 -32.50 -18.85
N HIS A 223 1.94 -33.70 -19.11
CA HIS A 223 0.76 -33.90 -19.96
C HIS A 223 -0.52 -33.75 -19.15
N VAL A 224 -1.33 -32.75 -19.50
CA VAL A 224 -2.47 -32.23 -18.72
C VAL A 224 -3.57 -33.28 -18.54
N GLY A 225 -3.79 -34.16 -19.53
CA GLY A 225 -4.78 -35.23 -19.45
C GLY A 225 -4.37 -36.47 -18.65
N THR A 226 -3.12 -36.57 -18.16
CA THR A 226 -2.60 -37.79 -17.49
C THR A 226 -1.73 -37.54 -16.26
N GLY A 227 -1.23 -36.32 -16.05
CA GLY A 227 -0.21 -36.04 -15.01
C GLY A 227 1.17 -36.62 -15.33
N GLU A 228 1.41 -37.09 -16.56
CA GLU A 228 2.70 -37.69 -16.94
C GLU A 228 3.79 -36.62 -17.05
N VAL A 229 4.70 -36.60 -16.07
CA VAL A 229 5.87 -35.71 -16.02
C VAL A 229 7.05 -36.37 -16.75
N THR A 230 7.68 -35.62 -17.66
CA THR A 230 8.90 -36.01 -18.38
C THR A 230 9.96 -34.92 -18.27
N ARG A 231 11.20 -35.29 -17.94
CA ARG A 231 12.33 -34.36 -17.87
C ARG A 231 12.82 -33.96 -19.26
N VAL A 232 12.99 -32.66 -19.47
CA VAL A 232 13.41 -32.06 -20.75
C VAL A 232 14.92 -31.80 -20.77
N THR A 233 15.48 -31.23 -19.71
CA THR A 233 16.89 -30.81 -19.67
C THR A 233 17.78 -31.66 -18.75
N ASN A 234 19.05 -31.78 -19.14
CA ASN A 234 20.09 -32.48 -18.40
C ASN A 234 21.16 -31.50 -17.84
N ASN A 235 20.82 -30.22 -17.67
CA ASN A 235 21.67 -29.17 -17.09
C ASN A 235 21.99 -29.44 -15.61
N ASP A 236 23.20 -29.12 -15.16
CA ASP A 236 23.58 -29.25 -13.74
C ASP A 236 23.49 -27.94 -12.94
N HIS A 237 23.06 -26.87 -13.61
CA HIS A 237 22.91 -25.51 -13.08
C HIS A 237 21.42 -25.11 -12.89
N GLN A 238 21.07 -23.89 -12.45
CA GLN A 238 19.67 -23.50 -12.19
C GLN A 238 19.03 -22.77 -13.38
N ILE A 239 17.97 -23.34 -13.96
CA ILE A 239 17.15 -22.63 -14.95
C ILE A 239 16.22 -21.65 -14.22
N GLY A 240 16.37 -20.36 -14.50
CA GLY A 240 15.54 -19.29 -13.93
C GLY A 240 14.34 -18.98 -14.81
N GLU A 241 14.55 -18.12 -15.80
CA GLU A 241 13.52 -17.75 -16.78
C GLU A 241 13.47 -18.75 -17.94
N PHE A 242 12.28 -18.98 -18.50
CA PHE A 242 12.11 -19.69 -19.77
C PHE A 242 10.85 -19.22 -20.53
N ALA A 243 10.92 -19.24 -21.86
CA ALA A 243 9.80 -18.99 -22.75
C ALA A 243 9.74 -20.03 -23.88
N PRO A 244 8.67 -20.85 -23.98
CA PRO A 244 8.44 -21.75 -25.11
C PRO A 244 8.00 -20.99 -26.36
N SER A 245 8.42 -21.44 -27.54
CA SER A 245 7.97 -20.90 -28.83
C SER A 245 6.50 -21.25 -29.11
N PRO A 246 5.70 -20.39 -29.78
CA PRO A 246 4.26 -20.63 -30.02
C PRO A 246 3.90 -21.93 -30.76
N ASN A 247 4.86 -22.57 -31.43
CA ASN A 247 4.69 -23.85 -32.14
C ASN A 247 5.19 -25.08 -31.36
N GLY A 248 5.47 -24.94 -30.06
CA GLY A 248 5.87 -26.04 -29.17
C GLY A 248 7.22 -26.71 -29.50
N SER A 249 8.01 -26.19 -30.45
CA SER A 249 9.22 -26.86 -30.95
C SER A 249 10.54 -26.40 -30.31
N ARG A 250 10.53 -25.25 -29.63
CA ARG A 250 11.72 -24.61 -29.03
C ARG A 250 11.40 -23.99 -27.67
N VAL A 251 12.46 -23.75 -26.90
CA VAL A 251 12.45 -22.98 -25.65
C VAL A 251 13.69 -22.09 -25.64
N VAL A 252 13.54 -20.82 -25.27
CA VAL A 252 14.67 -19.99 -24.79
C VAL A 252 14.64 -19.99 -23.26
N TYR A 253 15.79 -20.13 -22.61
CA TYR A 253 15.89 -20.12 -21.15
C TYR A 253 17.22 -19.54 -20.65
N SER A 254 17.22 -18.96 -19.45
CA SER A 254 18.43 -18.53 -18.74
C SER A 254 18.90 -19.60 -17.75
N LEU A 255 20.21 -19.75 -17.62
CA LEU A 255 20.86 -20.72 -16.74
C LEU A 255 21.85 -19.99 -15.81
N SER A 256 21.60 -20.01 -14.51
CA SER A 256 22.54 -19.51 -13.49
C SER A 256 23.48 -20.63 -13.06
N ASP A 257 24.76 -20.46 -13.37
CA ASP A 257 25.84 -21.39 -13.01
C ASP A 257 26.28 -21.28 -11.53
N SER A 258 25.64 -20.42 -10.74
CA SER A 258 25.99 -20.17 -9.34
C SER A 258 24.83 -20.45 -8.36
N PRO A 259 25.07 -21.19 -7.26
CA PRO A 259 24.02 -21.55 -6.28
C PRO A 259 23.78 -20.44 -5.24
N ILE A 260 24.68 -19.47 -5.20
CA ILE A 260 24.65 -18.24 -4.42
C ILE A 260 24.69 -17.11 -5.46
N THR A 261 24.19 -15.92 -5.12
CA THR A 261 24.48 -14.69 -5.86
C THR A 261 25.99 -14.40 -5.77
N ALA A 262 26.81 -15.04 -6.62
CA ALA A 262 28.26 -14.93 -6.64
C ALA A 262 28.66 -13.62 -7.32
N ASP A 263 28.47 -12.56 -6.56
CA ASP A 263 28.37 -11.20 -7.04
C ASP A 263 29.59 -10.71 -7.84
N ALA A 264 29.31 -10.09 -9.00
CA ALA A 264 30.27 -9.65 -9.99
C ALA A 264 31.34 -10.71 -10.37
N ARG A 265 30.92 -11.97 -10.51
CA ARG A 265 31.73 -13.10 -11.02
C ARG A 265 31.06 -13.92 -12.12
N ASN A 266 29.80 -14.30 -11.94
CA ASN A 266 29.12 -15.29 -12.78
C ASN A 266 27.83 -14.68 -13.35
N GLN A 267 27.76 -14.51 -14.67
CA GLN A 267 26.52 -14.10 -15.35
C GLN A 267 25.70 -15.33 -15.74
N PRO A 268 24.36 -15.22 -15.86
CA PRO A 268 23.55 -16.26 -16.48
C PRO A 268 23.96 -16.49 -17.94
N HIS A 269 23.82 -17.73 -18.40
CA HIS A 269 24.02 -18.12 -19.79
C HIS A 269 22.67 -18.44 -20.44
N GLN A 270 22.41 -17.90 -21.62
CA GLN A 270 21.12 -17.99 -22.31
C GLN A 270 21.18 -19.07 -23.40
N PHE A 271 20.15 -19.90 -23.47
CA PHE A 271 20.15 -21.11 -24.28
C PHE A 271 18.87 -21.28 -25.10
N LEU A 272 19.04 -21.61 -26.37
CA LEU A 272 17.97 -22.03 -27.28
C LEU A 272 17.96 -23.56 -27.42
N LEU A 273 16.96 -24.19 -26.80
CA LEU A 273 16.70 -25.63 -26.93
C LEU A 273 15.75 -25.91 -28.11
N ASN A 274 16.02 -26.97 -28.86
CA ASN A 274 15.08 -27.58 -29.80
C ASN A 274 14.50 -28.89 -29.23
N LEU A 275 13.22 -28.85 -28.84
CA LEU A 275 12.52 -29.95 -28.17
C LEU A 275 12.38 -31.21 -29.04
N ASN A 276 12.31 -31.05 -30.36
CA ASN A 276 12.20 -32.15 -31.32
C ASN A 276 13.49 -32.98 -31.49
N THR A 277 14.64 -32.47 -31.02
CA THR A 277 15.96 -33.11 -31.22
C THR A 277 16.81 -33.21 -29.96
N GLY A 278 16.46 -32.48 -28.88
CA GLY A 278 17.30 -32.32 -27.70
C GLY A 278 18.57 -31.49 -27.95
N ALA A 279 18.66 -30.79 -29.09
CA ALA A 279 19.80 -29.94 -29.41
C ALA A 279 19.65 -28.57 -28.74
N THR A 280 20.54 -28.27 -27.79
CA THR A 280 20.71 -26.93 -27.20
C THR A 280 21.78 -26.16 -27.97
N THR A 281 21.61 -24.84 -28.09
CA THR A 281 22.62 -23.90 -28.61
C THR A 281 22.67 -22.72 -27.66
N GLU A 282 23.86 -22.36 -27.21
CA GLU A 282 24.12 -21.12 -26.46
C GLU A 282 23.90 -19.91 -27.38
N ILE A 283 23.35 -18.84 -26.83
CA ILE A 283 22.96 -17.62 -27.56
C ILE A 283 23.27 -16.40 -26.69
N PHE A 284 23.57 -15.25 -27.31
CA PHE A 284 24.15 -14.11 -26.60
C PHE A 284 25.46 -14.50 -25.90
N ASP A 285 26.37 -15.20 -26.60
CA ASP A 285 27.66 -15.65 -26.06
C ASP A 285 28.72 -14.53 -25.98
N GLU A 286 28.31 -13.28 -26.19
CA GLU A 286 29.10 -12.08 -25.89
C GLU A 286 29.24 -11.83 -24.38
N GLN A 287 30.44 -11.43 -23.97
CA GLN A 287 30.73 -11.08 -22.58
C GLN A 287 29.95 -9.81 -22.17
N TYR A 288 29.26 -9.90 -21.02
CA TYR A 288 28.46 -8.82 -20.43
C TYR A 288 27.15 -8.46 -21.15
N VAL A 289 26.45 -9.47 -21.68
CA VAL A 289 25.09 -9.36 -22.23
C VAL A 289 24.20 -10.36 -21.47
N ASP A 290 23.25 -9.90 -20.64
CA ASP A 290 22.37 -10.79 -19.85
C ASP A 290 20.87 -10.53 -20.13
N PRO A 291 20.37 -11.00 -21.29
CA PRO A 291 19.00 -10.75 -21.70
C PRO A 291 17.98 -11.63 -20.98
N SER A 292 16.88 -11.00 -20.62
CA SER A 292 15.73 -11.53 -19.87
C SER A 292 14.41 -11.00 -20.44
N ASN A 293 13.28 -11.35 -19.83
CA ASN A 293 11.92 -11.00 -20.26
C ASN A 293 11.65 -11.47 -21.70
N PHE A 294 11.86 -12.75 -21.98
CA PHE A 294 11.78 -13.34 -23.32
C PHE A 294 10.34 -13.40 -23.84
N GLN A 295 10.07 -12.74 -24.98
CA GLN A 295 8.76 -12.78 -25.64
C GLN A 295 8.88 -13.15 -27.12
N TRP A 296 8.23 -14.24 -27.53
CA TRP A 296 8.29 -14.77 -28.90
C TRP A 296 7.45 -13.97 -29.90
N THR A 297 7.89 -13.90 -31.15
CA THR A 297 7.04 -13.45 -32.27
C THR A 297 5.92 -14.47 -32.52
N ALA A 298 4.73 -14.00 -32.93
CA ALA A 298 3.56 -14.86 -33.15
C ALA A 298 3.79 -15.96 -34.21
N ASP A 299 4.65 -15.71 -35.20
CA ASP A 299 5.07 -16.70 -36.21
C ASP A 299 6.16 -17.68 -35.73
N GLY A 300 6.75 -17.43 -34.56
CA GLY A 300 7.87 -18.18 -34.01
C GLY A 300 9.18 -18.06 -34.79
N ALA A 301 9.34 -17.02 -35.63
CA ALA A 301 10.57 -16.76 -36.38
C ALA A 301 11.68 -16.10 -35.54
N GLY A 302 11.32 -15.47 -34.42
CA GLY A 302 12.26 -14.84 -33.49
C GLY A 302 11.65 -14.60 -32.11
N PHE A 303 12.40 -13.94 -31.25
CA PHE A 303 11.91 -13.46 -29.96
C PHE A 303 12.62 -12.17 -29.58
N TYR A 304 12.00 -11.39 -28.71
CA TYR A 304 12.55 -10.20 -28.09
C TYR A 304 13.04 -10.52 -26.67
N ALA A 305 13.98 -9.71 -26.18
CA ALA A 305 14.47 -9.75 -24.81
C ALA A 305 15.04 -8.38 -24.41
N THR A 306 15.08 -8.09 -23.11
CA THR A 306 15.67 -6.88 -22.54
C THR A 306 16.93 -7.20 -21.75
N ASP A 307 17.95 -6.34 -21.83
CA ASP A 307 19.21 -6.44 -21.08
C ASP A 307 19.60 -5.06 -20.50
N SER A 308 20.40 -5.05 -19.43
CA SER A 308 20.71 -3.85 -18.65
C SER A 308 22.03 -3.23 -19.10
N TYR A 309 21.95 -2.18 -19.91
CA TYR A 309 23.12 -1.54 -20.51
C TYR A 309 23.77 -0.50 -19.60
N SER A 310 25.01 -0.79 -19.18
CA SER A 310 25.92 0.09 -18.44
C SER A 310 27.13 0.49 -19.30
N SER A 311 27.80 1.60 -18.98
CA SER A 311 29.11 1.97 -19.55
C SER A 311 30.30 1.23 -18.91
N ASP A 312 30.09 0.62 -17.74
CA ASP A 312 31.01 -0.31 -17.06
C ASP A 312 30.36 -1.70 -16.83
N PRO A 313 29.96 -2.42 -17.91
CA PRO A 313 29.19 -3.65 -17.78
C PRO A 313 30.00 -4.79 -17.11
N GLU A 314 31.34 -4.68 -17.03
CA GLU A 314 32.19 -5.55 -16.20
C GLU A 314 31.98 -5.40 -14.68
N HIS A 315 31.15 -4.46 -14.26
CA HIS A 315 30.82 -4.15 -12.87
C HIS A 315 29.33 -4.30 -12.56
N GLU A 316 28.50 -4.74 -13.52
CA GLU A 316 27.03 -4.80 -13.38
C GLU A 316 26.45 -3.48 -12.83
N GLY A 317 27.06 -2.35 -13.21
CA GLY A 317 26.67 -1.02 -12.75
C GLY A 317 25.27 -0.62 -13.22
N ALA A 318 24.65 0.34 -12.53
CA ALA A 318 23.36 0.87 -13.00
C ALA A 318 23.50 1.56 -14.37
N GLY A 319 22.39 1.54 -15.11
CA GLY A 319 22.34 1.93 -16.51
C GLY A 319 20.88 1.93 -17.01
N ILE A 320 20.69 1.64 -18.29
CA ILE A 320 19.39 1.73 -18.97
C ILE A 320 18.93 0.38 -19.54
N THR A 321 17.63 0.13 -19.56
CA THR A 321 17.09 -1.09 -20.18
C THR A 321 17.12 -0.98 -21.69
N LYS A 322 17.93 -1.82 -22.35
CA LYS A 322 17.91 -2.00 -23.81
C LYS A 322 16.94 -3.10 -24.21
N LEU A 323 16.53 -3.08 -25.47
CA LEU A 323 15.63 -4.05 -26.07
C LEU A 323 16.28 -4.63 -27.32
N TYR A 324 16.25 -5.96 -27.45
CA TYR A 324 16.89 -6.71 -28.53
C TYR A 324 15.89 -7.68 -29.18
N HIS A 325 16.19 -8.10 -30.40
CA HIS A 325 15.44 -9.12 -31.13
C HIS A 325 16.39 -10.16 -31.73
N TYR A 326 16.21 -11.41 -31.33
CA TYR A 326 16.92 -12.58 -31.84
C TYR A 326 16.15 -13.19 -33.03
N ASP A 327 16.83 -13.37 -34.17
CA ASP A 327 16.29 -13.97 -35.39
C ASP A 327 16.74 -15.45 -35.51
N LEU A 328 15.81 -16.40 -35.58
CA LEU A 328 16.14 -17.83 -35.64
C LEU A 328 16.79 -18.27 -36.96
N ALA A 329 16.58 -17.54 -38.05
CA ALA A 329 17.07 -17.89 -39.38
C ALA A 329 18.50 -17.36 -39.59
N ALA A 330 18.79 -16.16 -39.11
CA ALA A 330 20.14 -15.62 -39.01
C ALA A 330 20.97 -16.33 -37.93
N ARG A 331 20.33 -16.67 -36.79
CA ARG A 331 20.96 -17.06 -35.52
C ARG A 331 21.83 -15.95 -34.95
N ASP A 332 21.23 -14.77 -34.91
CA ASP A 332 21.88 -13.50 -34.63
C ASP A 332 20.84 -12.56 -33.99
N TYR A 333 21.29 -11.55 -33.26
CA TYR A 333 20.40 -10.58 -32.61
C TYR A 333 20.79 -9.15 -32.97
N GLN A 334 19.84 -8.23 -32.76
CA GLN A 334 20.07 -6.81 -32.97
C GLN A 334 19.29 -5.98 -31.94
N GLU A 335 19.88 -4.88 -31.52
CA GLU A 335 19.21 -3.85 -30.72
C GLU A 335 18.04 -3.26 -31.52
N VAL A 336 16.88 -3.13 -30.89
CA VAL A 336 15.69 -2.49 -31.46
C VAL A 336 15.92 -0.97 -31.38
N PRO A 337 15.98 -0.23 -32.51
CA PRO A 337 16.21 1.21 -32.46
C PRO A 337 14.97 1.92 -31.92
N LEU A 338 15.01 2.28 -30.62
CA LEU A 338 13.89 2.91 -29.94
C LEU A 338 13.66 4.37 -30.38
N GLU A 339 14.66 5.02 -30.99
CA GLU A 339 14.66 6.46 -31.36
C GLU A 339 14.37 7.42 -30.19
N TRP A 340 14.51 6.94 -28.94
CA TRP A 340 14.13 7.65 -27.70
C TRP A 340 15.35 8.10 -26.87
N GLY A 341 16.26 8.81 -27.53
CA GLY A 341 17.51 9.27 -26.92
C GLY A 341 18.32 8.11 -26.34
N ASP A 342 18.79 8.29 -25.11
CA ASP A 342 19.56 7.35 -24.29
C ASP A 342 18.77 6.84 -23.07
N LYS A 343 17.43 6.91 -23.08
CA LYS A 343 16.60 6.54 -21.91
C LYS A 343 16.23 5.06 -21.83
N GLY A 344 16.10 4.40 -22.98
CA GLY A 344 15.73 2.98 -23.06
C GLY A 344 14.26 2.68 -22.74
N VAL A 345 14.00 1.43 -22.38
CA VAL A 345 12.69 0.93 -21.90
C VAL A 345 12.52 1.27 -20.42
N GLY A 346 11.35 1.79 -20.03
CA GLY A 346 11.03 2.05 -18.63
C GLY A 346 10.58 0.79 -17.89
N TYR A 347 10.39 0.88 -16.57
CA TYR A 347 9.95 -0.24 -15.73
C TYR A 347 8.53 -0.76 -16.04
N GLY A 348 7.76 -0.08 -16.89
CA GLY A 348 6.53 -0.61 -17.50
C GLY A 348 6.76 -1.68 -18.58
N GLY A 349 7.99 -1.85 -19.06
CA GLY A 349 8.39 -2.94 -19.94
C GLY A 349 7.86 -2.84 -21.37
N TYR A 350 7.57 -4.00 -21.98
CA TYR A 350 7.17 -4.12 -23.38
C TYR A 350 6.27 -5.35 -23.60
N THR A 351 5.51 -5.36 -24.71
CA THR A 351 4.66 -6.49 -25.11
C THR A 351 4.77 -6.76 -26.61
N VAL A 352 5.02 -8.00 -27.00
CA VAL A 352 5.02 -8.44 -28.41
C VAL A 352 3.60 -8.72 -28.88
N VAL A 353 3.26 -8.28 -30.09
CA VAL A 353 1.95 -8.49 -30.72
C VAL A 353 2.14 -8.84 -32.21
N ASP A 354 1.06 -9.21 -32.92
CA ASP A 354 1.18 -9.42 -34.37
C ASP A 354 1.63 -8.12 -35.08
N GLY A 355 2.56 -8.25 -36.02
CA GLY A 355 3.15 -7.14 -36.77
C GLY A 355 3.99 -6.13 -35.97
N GLY A 356 4.26 -6.32 -34.67
CA GLY A 356 5.04 -5.33 -33.90
C GLY A 356 5.19 -5.59 -32.40
N LEU A 357 5.40 -4.50 -31.67
CA LEU A 357 5.48 -4.50 -30.21
C LEU A 357 5.04 -3.15 -29.62
N HIS A 358 4.47 -3.21 -28.42
CA HIS A 358 4.26 -2.05 -27.54
C HIS A 358 5.45 -1.92 -26.59
N VAL A 359 5.85 -0.68 -26.28
CA VAL A 359 6.91 -0.38 -25.32
C VAL A 359 6.47 0.79 -24.44
N GLN A 360 6.63 0.66 -23.12
CA GLN A 360 6.55 1.79 -22.20
C GLN A 360 7.95 2.38 -22.07
N LEU A 361 8.25 3.41 -22.86
CA LEU A 361 9.57 4.04 -22.86
C LEU A 361 9.77 4.86 -21.58
N ALA A 362 11.01 4.90 -21.09
CA ALA A 362 11.37 5.68 -19.92
C ALA A 362 11.27 7.20 -20.18
N ASP A 363 10.52 7.95 -19.36
CA ASP A 363 10.52 9.42 -19.42
C ASP A 363 10.48 10.07 -18.02
N GLY A 364 11.51 9.81 -17.22
CA GLY A 364 11.59 10.26 -15.82
C GLY A 364 10.43 9.73 -14.98
N PRO A 365 9.59 10.60 -14.37
CA PRO A 365 8.47 10.19 -13.51
C PRO A 365 7.27 9.60 -14.29
N THR A 366 7.32 9.59 -15.63
CA THR A 366 6.25 9.13 -16.52
C THR A 366 6.78 8.12 -17.54
N PHE A 367 5.88 7.49 -18.29
CA PHE A 367 6.22 6.65 -19.45
C PHE A 367 5.79 7.32 -20.75
N GLU A 368 6.56 7.15 -21.81
CA GLU A 368 6.15 7.50 -23.18
C GLU A 368 5.70 6.21 -23.89
N PRO A 369 4.39 6.00 -24.12
CA PRO A 369 3.91 4.83 -24.84
C PRO A 369 4.26 4.90 -26.33
N ARG A 370 4.89 3.84 -26.87
CA ARG A 370 5.25 3.74 -28.28
C ARG A 370 4.89 2.37 -28.86
N PHE A 371 4.38 2.36 -30.09
CA PHE A 371 4.23 1.14 -30.87
C PHE A 371 5.32 1.06 -31.94
N TYR A 372 6.04 -0.05 -32.03
CA TYR A 372 7.03 -0.30 -33.08
C TYR A 372 6.50 -1.35 -34.04
N ARG A 373 6.16 -0.93 -35.26
CA ARG A 373 5.75 -1.85 -36.33
C ARG A 373 6.97 -2.55 -36.89
N LYS A 374 6.97 -3.89 -36.93
CA LYS A 374 8.00 -4.66 -37.64
C LYS A 374 7.79 -4.50 -39.15
N THR A 375 8.88 -4.28 -39.88
CA THR A 375 8.90 -4.11 -41.34
C THR A 375 10.01 -4.95 -41.97
N SER A 376 10.11 -4.95 -43.31
CA SER A 376 11.24 -5.56 -44.02
C SER A 376 12.59 -4.90 -43.70
N ASP A 377 12.56 -3.64 -43.25
CA ASP A 377 13.73 -2.77 -43.16
C ASP A 377 14.15 -2.54 -41.70
N GLY A 378 13.50 -3.22 -40.74
CA GLY A 378 13.71 -3.07 -39.29
C GLY A 378 12.40 -2.76 -38.56
N TRP A 379 12.42 -1.77 -37.68
CA TRP A 379 11.26 -1.31 -36.91
C TRP A 379 10.91 0.13 -37.29
N ALA A 380 9.63 0.41 -37.44
CA ALA A 380 9.11 1.76 -37.66
C ALA A 380 8.31 2.20 -36.43
N PRO A 381 8.78 3.19 -35.64
CA PRO A 381 8.02 3.71 -34.52
C PRO A 381 6.73 4.41 -35.00
N ALA A 382 5.71 4.33 -34.16
CA ALA A 382 4.45 5.05 -34.27
C ALA A 382 4.07 5.60 -32.89
N GLU A 383 3.63 6.86 -32.87
CA GLU A 383 3.14 7.54 -31.68
C GLU A 383 1.84 6.88 -31.17
N VAL A 384 1.70 6.75 -29.85
CA VAL A 384 0.46 6.31 -29.20
C VAL A 384 -0.31 7.56 -28.79
N ALA A 385 -0.97 8.19 -29.76
CA ALA A 385 -1.61 9.49 -29.61
C ALA A 385 -2.99 9.38 -28.92
N ASP A 386 -3.00 8.90 -27.68
CA ASP A 386 -4.21 8.69 -26.87
C ASP A 386 -3.97 9.08 -25.40
N GLU A 387 -4.59 10.18 -24.97
CA GLU A 387 -4.45 10.76 -23.61
C GLU A 387 -4.80 9.74 -22.50
N ARG A 388 -5.62 8.72 -22.80
CA ARG A 388 -5.95 7.64 -21.84
C ARG A 388 -4.77 6.71 -21.52
N LEU A 389 -3.73 6.71 -22.35
CA LEU A 389 -2.54 5.87 -22.21
C LEU A 389 -1.31 6.61 -21.67
N GLU A 390 -1.37 7.94 -21.49
CA GLU A 390 -0.29 8.76 -20.93
C GLU A 390 0.11 8.33 -19.51
N HIS A 391 -0.88 8.01 -18.66
CA HIS A 391 -0.70 7.47 -17.30
C HIS A 391 -1.03 5.97 -17.21
N ALA A 392 -0.83 5.21 -18.31
CA ALA A 392 -1.05 3.76 -18.29
C ALA A 392 0.16 2.99 -17.76
N SER A 393 -0.08 1.93 -16.99
CA SER A 393 0.93 0.96 -16.52
C SER A 393 0.37 -0.47 -16.56
N ALA A 394 1.24 -1.46 -16.33
CA ALA A 394 0.90 -2.89 -16.40
C ALA A 394 0.25 -3.31 -17.74
N PHE A 395 0.67 -2.66 -18.83
CA PHE A 395 0.09 -2.83 -20.16
C PHE A 395 0.32 -4.25 -20.68
N THR A 396 -0.78 -4.97 -20.94
CA THR A 396 -0.80 -6.34 -21.45
C THR A 396 -1.66 -6.38 -22.71
N ALA A 397 -1.18 -7.02 -23.77
CA ALA A 397 -1.89 -7.18 -25.04
C ALA A 397 -2.21 -8.65 -25.33
N GLY A 398 -3.33 -8.90 -26.00
CA GLY A 398 -3.81 -10.24 -26.32
C GLY A 398 -3.23 -10.84 -27.61
N PRO A 399 -3.48 -12.15 -27.85
CA PRO A 399 -3.01 -12.83 -29.06
C PRO A 399 -3.58 -12.27 -30.38
N ASP A 400 -4.65 -11.46 -30.31
CA ASP A 400 -5.23 -10.73 -31.44
C ASP A 400 -4.44 -9.46 -31.82
N GLY A 401 -3.53 -8.99 -30.96
CA GLY A 401 -2.81 -7.72 -31.10
C GLY A 401 -3.69 -6.47 -30.98
N GLU A 402 -4.95 -6.63 -30.58
CA GLU A 402 -5.94 -5.55 -30.50
C GLU A 402 -6.57 -5.43 -29.11
N THR A 403 -6.75 -6.53 -28.38
CA THR A 403 -7.26 -6.50 -27.01
C THR A 403 -6.14 -6.11 -26.07
N VAL A 404 -6.36 -5.09 -25.24
CA VAL A 404 -5.37 -4.60 -24.28
C VAL A 404 -5.97 -4.41 -22.89
N VAL A 405 -5.21 -4.71 -21.86
CA VAL A 405 -5.51 -4.49 -20.44
C VAL A 405 -4.43 -3.58 -19.87
N PHE A 406 -4.81 -2.60 -19.06
CA PHE A 406 -3.88 -1.67 -18.41
C PHE A 406 -4.48 -1.12 -17.11
N SER A 407 -3.61 -0.71 -16.19
CA SER A 407 -3.96 0.20 -15.09
C SER A 407 -3.80 1.64 -15.56
N HIS A 408 -4.65 2.56 -15.12
CA HIS A 408 -4.49 4.00 -15.31
C HIS A 408 -4.55 4.71 -13.95
N SER A 409 -3.51 5.49 -13.61
CA SER A 409 -3.39 6.19 -12.32
C SER A 409 -2.38 7.34 -12.37
N THR A 410 -2.66 8.45 -11.67
CA THR A 410 -1.68 9.48 -11.30
C THR A 410 -1.25 9.28 -9.84
N ALA A 411 -0.30 10.07 -9.34
CA ALA A 411 0.08 10.07 -7.92
C ALA A 411 -1.05 10.48 -6.96
N ASP A 412 -2.16 11.04 -7.47
CA ASP A 412 -3.38 11.42 -6.73
C ASP A 412 -4.69 10.84 -7.30
N THR A 413 -4.62 9.91 -8.24
CA THR A 413 -5.79 9.19 -8.79
C THR A 413 -5.64 7.68 -8.59
N PRO A 414 -6.50 7.04 -7.76
CA PRO A 414 -6.49 5.59 -7.55
C PRO A 414 -6.57 4.77 -8.86
N PRO A 415 -6.01 3.56 -8.91
CA PRO A 415 -5.83 2.81 -10.14
C PRO A 415 -7.17 2.31 -10.71
N SER A 416 -7.50 2.79 -11.91
CA SER A 416 -8.58 2.23 -12.72
C SER A 416 -8.02 1.09 -13.58
N TYR A 417 -8.47 -0.14 -13.34
CA TYR A 417 -8.10 -1.30 -14.16
C TYR A 417 -9.06 -1.39 -15.34
N ARG A 418 -8.52 -1.24 -16.56
CA ARG A 418 -9.31 -1.06 -17.79
C ARG A 418 -8.92 -2.08 -18.83
N VAL A 419 -9.88 -2.39 -19.70
CA VAL A 419 -9.70 -3.25 -20.86
C VAL A 419 -10.25 -2.56 -22.09
N GLY A 420 -9.62 -2.74 -23.25
CA GLY A 420 -9.99 -2.01 -24.45
C GLY A 420 -9.60 -2.72 -25.74
N THR A 421 -9.99 -2.10 -26.85
CA THR A 421 -9.62 -2.51 -28.21
C THR A 421 -8.75 -1.42 -28.81
N TYR A 422 -7.45 -1.67 -28.87
CA TYR A 422 -6.43 -0.82 -29.46
C TYR A 422 -6.29 -1.10 -30.97
N ARG A 423 -6.22 -0.05 -31.79
CA ARG A 423 -5.88 -0.14 -33.23
C ARG A 423 -5.18 1.13 -33.69
N GLU A 424 -4.29 0.99 -34.69
CA GLU A 424 -3.66 2.08 -35.44
C GLU A 424 -2.95 3.21 -34.62
N GLY A 425 -2.68 2.99 -33.33
CA GLY A 425 -2.06 3.99 -32.44
C GLY A 425 -2.94 4.46 -31.27
N ALA A 426 -4.20 4.03 -31.19
CA ALA A 426 -5.16 4.52 -30.18
C ALA A 426 -6.21 3.47 -29.74
N LEU A 427 -6.81 3.68 -28.57
CA LEU A 427 -7.93 2.90 -28.05
C LEU A 427 -9.23 3.27 -28.79
N GLN A 428 -9.80 2.31 -29.51
CA GLN A 428 -11.06 2.45 -30.24
C GLN A 428 -12.28 2.38 -29.31
N ARG A 429 -12.21 1.51 -28.29
CA ARG A 429 -13.07 1.51 -27.09
C ARG A 429 -12.25 1.10 -25.88
N ASP A 430 -12.64 1.53 -24.69
CA ASP A 430 -12.13 1.03 -23.43
C ASP A 430 -13.19 1.11 -22.31
N GLU A 431 -13.23 0.07 -21.49
CA GLU A 431 -14.23 -0.20 -20.44
C GLU A 431 -13.51 -0.60 -19.13
N THR A 432 -14.18 -0.46 -17.98
CA THR A 432 -13.62 -0.89 -16.69
C THR A 432 -13.58 -2.41 -16.63
N LEU A 433 -12.41 -3.01 -16.38
CA LEU A 433 -12.25 -4.46 -16.19
C LEU A 433 -12.74 -4.88 -14.79
N THR A 434 -12.36 -4.09 -13.78
CA THR A 434 -12.81 -4.23 -12.40
C THR A 434 -12.56 -2.93 -11.62
N THR A 435 -13.33 -2.70 -10.56
CA THR A 435 -13.03 -1.69 -9.55
C THR A 435 -12.46 -2.40 -8.32
N LEU A 436 -11.37 -1.89 -7.76
CA LEU A 436 -10.82 -2.31 -6.47
C LEU A 436 -10.75 -1.10 -5.55
N ASN A 437 -10.77 -1.34 -4.24
CA ASN A 437 -10.55 -0.31 -3.20
C ASN A 437 -11.62 0.81 -3.14
N GLU A 438 -12.88 0.48 -3.46
CA GLU A 438 -14.07 1.35 -3.30
C GLU A 438 -14.16 2.00 -1.90
N ASN A 439 -13.55 1.39 -0.88
CA ASN A 439 -13.40 1.94 0.46
C ASN A 439 -12.44 3.16 0.57
N LEU A 440 -11.95 3.68 -0.57
CA LEU A 440 -11.17 4.91 -0.67
C LEU A 440 -11.97 6.05 -1.34
N ASP A 441 -13.13 5.76 -1.96
CA ASP A 441 -13.88 6.72 -2.78
C ASP A 441 -14.43 7.90 -1.97
N ASP A 442 -14.78 7.67 -0.70
CA ASP A 442 -15.25 8.69 0.26
C ASP A 442 -14.10 9.34 1.07
N LEU A 443 -12.82 9.03 0.78
CA LEU A 443 -11.67 9.62 1.46
C LEU A 443 -11.12 10.86 0.74
N PRO A 444 -10.64 11.88 1.47
CA PRO A 444 -9.95 13.02 0.88
C PRO A 444 -8.58 12.59 0.35
N ILE A 445 -8.46 12.40 -0.96
CA ILE A 445 -7.19 12.09 -1.63
C ILE A 445 -6.33 13.37 -1.67
N PRO A 446 -5.04 13.33 -1.23
CA PRO A 446 -4.16 14.48 -1.34
C PRO A 446 -3.76 14.71 -2.80
N ARG A 447 -3.99 15.94 -3.30
CA ARG A 447 -3.54 16.38 -4.64
C ARG A 447 -2.03 16.17 -4.78
N ALA A 448 -1.59 15.75 -5.97
CA ALA A 448 -0.19 15.61 -6.34
C ALA A 448 0.17 16.46 -7.56
N GLU A 449 1.46 16.75 -7.76
CA GLU A 449 1.98 17.22 -9.05
C GLU A 449 3.45 16.84 -9.25
N VAL A 450 3.88 16.73 -10.52
CA VAL A 450 5.29 16.54 -10.88
C VAL A 450 6.03 17.88 -10.86
N VAL A 451 6.65 18.18 -9.72
CA VAL A 451 7.49 19.37 -9.54
C VAL A 451 8.85 19.21 -10.24
N ARG A 452 9.42 20.33 -10.70
CA ARG A 452 10.71 20.38 -11.42
C ARG A 452 11.54 21.58 -10.97
N TRP A 453 12.83 21.37 -10.71
CA TRP A 453 13.76 22.40 -10.23
C TRP A 453 15.14 22.27 -10.88
N THR A 454 16.06 23.17 -10.55
CA THR A 454 17.46 23.12 -10.97
C THR A 454 18.30 22.49 -9.86
N GLY A 455 18.87 21.32 -10.13
CA GLY A 455 19.67 20.55 -9.18
C GLY A 455 21.19 20.74 -9.35
N ALA A 456 21.94 19.70 -9.02
CA ALA A 456 23.37 19.61 -9.25
C ALA A 456 23.73 19.88 -10.73
N ASN A 457 24.96 20.34 -10.97
CA ASN A 457 25.49 20.78 -12.27
C ASN A 457 24.71 21.91 -12.99
N GLY A 458 23.54 22.33 -12.49
CA GLY A 458 22.60 23.20 -13.19
C GLY A 458 21.60 22.44 -14.08
N GLU A 459 21.44 21.13 -13.86
CA GLU A 459 20.56 20.25 -14.64
C GLU A 459 19.12 20.27 -14.07
N THR A 460 18.14 19.77 -14.85
CA THR A 460 16.73 19.80 -14.46
C THR A 460 16.34 18.50 -13.75
N VAL A 461 15.99 18.62 -12.48
CA VAL A 461 15.63 17.51 -11.59
C VAL A 461 14.12 17.56 -11.32
N ASN A 462 13.50 16.44 -10.97
CA ASN A 462 12.05 16.34 -10.78
C ASN A 462 11.66 15.41 -9.62
N GLY A 463 10.39 15.43 -9.26
CA GLY A 463 9.83 14.57 -8.22
C GLY A 463 8.34 14.76 -8.07
N ILE A 464 7.73 13.96 -7.21
CA ILE A 464 6.30 14.05 -6.88
C ILE A 464 6.14 14.90 -5.61
N LEU A 465 5.17 15.81 -5.61
CA LEU A 465 4.80 16.60 -4.44
C LEU A 465 3.32 16.39 -4.10
N HIS A 466 3.04 15.70 -3.00
CA HIS A 466 1.69 15.62 -2.43
C HIS A 466 1.43 16.81 -1.50
N TYR A 467 0.26 17.43 -1.66
CA TYR A 467 -0.19 18.58 -0.88
C TYR A 467 -0.87 18.18 0.43
N PRO A 468 -0.85 19.06 1.46
CA PRO A 468 -1.81 19.03 2.56
C PRO A 468 -3.26 18.96 2.05
N LEU A 469 -4.16 18.31 2.80
CA LEU A 469 -5.57 18.18 2.39
C LEU A 469 -6.27 19.55 2.31
N ASP A 470 -6.18 20.35 3.38
CA ASP A 470 -6.71 21.71 3.45
C ASP A 470 -5.61 22.75 3.10
N TYR A 471 -5.08 22.66 1.87
CA TYR A 471 -4.00 23.54 1.40
C TYR A 471 -4.45 24.98 1.08
N ASP A 472 -3.89 25.95 1.81
CA ASP A 472 -4.02 27.39 1.62
C ASP A 472 -2.70 27.98 1.07
N PRO A 473 -2.67 28.55 -0.15
CA PRO A 473 -1.45 29.09 -0.75
C PRO A 473 -0.91 30.36 -0.06
N ASP A 474 -1.64 30.99 0.87
CA ASP A 474 -1.14 32.08 1.71
C ASP A 474 -0.45 31.58 3.00
N ARG A 475 -0.37 30.25 3.21
CA ARG A 475 0.28 29.58 4.36
C ARG A 475 1.48 28.72 3.94
N ALA A 476 2.55 28.78 4.73
CA ALA A 476 3.64 27.80 4.67
C ALA A 476 3.34 26.60 5.58
N TYR A 477 3.65 25.39 5.10
CA TYR A 477 3.37 24.12 5.77
C TYR A 477 4.65 23.31 6.05
N PRO A 478 4.70 22.50 7.13
CA PRO A 478 5.71 21.47 7.29
C PRO A 478 5.85 20.53 6.08
N MET A 479 7.00 19.85 5.97
CA MET A 479 7.22 18.89 4.88
C MET A 479 8.01 17.66 5.32
N MET A 480 7.53 16.48 4.92
CA MET A 480 8.28 15.23 4.95
C MET A 480 8.91 14.96 3.58
N THR A 481 10.24 14.88 3.54
CA THR A 481 10.98 14.39 2.37
C THR A 481 11.04 12.86 2.44
N VAL A 482 10.54 12.18 1.42
CA VAL A 482 10.46 10.71 1.36
C VAL A 482 11.30 10.23 0.18
N LEU A 483 12.37 9.49 0.46
CA LEU A 483 13.38 9.09 -0.52
C LEU A 483 13.20 7.63 -0.93
N HIS A 484 13.12 7.38 -2.25
CA HIS A 484 13.01 6.04 -2.83
C HIS A 484 14.30 5.22 -2.64
N GLY A 485 14.15 3.88 -2.66
CA GLY A 485 15.28 2.92 -2.80
C GLY A 485 15.94 3.02 -4.18
N GLY A 486 17.11 2.41 -4.39
CA GLY A 486 17.91 2.71 -5.59
C GLY A 486 19.37 2.26 -5.49
N PRO A 487 20.34 3.01 -6.07
CA PRO A 487 20.20 4.37 -6.60
C PRO A 487 19.21 4.55 -7.76
N SER A 488 19.15 3.59 -8.68
CA SER A 488 18.38 3.68 -9.93
C SER A 488 16.85 3.62 -9.78
N GLY A 489 16.30 3.69 -8.58
CA GLY A 489 14.84 3.80 -8.39
C GLY A 489 14.27 5.09 -8.95
N VAL A 490 12.94 5.11 -9.11
CA VAL A 490 12.19 6.27 -9.60
C VAL A 490 10.84 6.33 -8.88
N ASP A 491 10.51 7.48 -8.31
CA ASP A 491 9.15 7.86 -7.92
C ASP A 491 8.38 8.36 -9.16
N LEU A 492 7.34 7.62 -9.54
CA LEU A 492 6.50 7.87 -10.71
C LEU A 492 5.24 8.68 -10.36
N ASP A 493 4.69 9.37 -11.35
CA ASP A 493 3.35 9.96 -11.31
C ASP A 493 2.27 8.88 -11.54
N ALA A 494 2.19 7.97 -10.58
CA ALA A 494 1.30 6.82 -10.55
C ALA A 494 0.89 6.49 -9.11
N TRP A 495 -0.22 5.79 -8.91
CA TRP A 495 -0.72 5.50 -7.57
C TRP A 495 0.23 4.59 -6.81
N SER A 496 0.73 5.06 -5.67
CA SER A 496 1.83 4.43 -4.94
C SER A 496 1.65 4.67 -3.45
N LEU A 497 1.11 3.65 -2.76
CA LEU A 497 0.84 3.64 -1.32
C LEU A 497 1.22 2.29 -0.70
N GLY A 498 1.86 2.31 0.47
CA GLY A 498 2.31 1.14 1.22
C GLY A 498 3.10 1.52 2.47
N TRP A 499 3.81 0.56 3.06
CA TRP A 499 4.54 0.76 4.32
C TRP A 499 5.82 1.61 4.20
N THR A 500 6.33 1.82 2.99
CA THR A 500 7.42 2.75 2.66
C THR A 500 6.91 4.16 2.30
N VAL A 501 5.72 4.28 1.72
CA VAL A 501 5.16 5.54 1.18
C VAL A 501 3.68 5.64 1.53
N TYR A 502 3.31 6.60 2.38
CA TYR A 502 1.95 6.72 2.93
C TYR A 502 1.47 8.18 2.93
N ALA A 503 1.58 8.86 1.79
CA ALA A 503 1.39 10.31 1.68
C ALA A 503 0.09 10.86 2.33
N PRO A 504 -1.10 10.24 2.21
CA PRO A 504 -2.32 10.73 2.85
C PRO A 504 -2.24 10.83 4.38
N LEU A 505 -1.50 9.93 5.05
CA LEU A 505 -1.34 9.95 6.51
C LEU A 505 -0.49 11.13 7.01
N LEU A 506 0.29 11.74 6.12
CA LEU A 506 1.10 12.94 6.35
C LEU A 506 0.37 14.20 5.85
N ALA A 507 -0.29 14.14 4.69
CA ALA A 507 -1.11 15.22 4.16
C ALA A 507 -2.26 15.64 5.08
N GLN A 508 -2.86 14.70 5.82
CA GLN A 508 -3.87 14.99 6.83
C GLN A 508 -3.32 15.59 8.15
N ARG A 509 -1.99 15.69 8.28
CA ARG A 509 -1.28 16.35 9.39
C ARG A 509 -0.75 17.73 8.98
N ASP A 510 -1.38 18.37 8.00
CA ASP A 510 -0.94 19.63 7.41
C ASP A 510 0.53 19.58 6.93
N ALA A 511 0.95 18.49 6.27
CA ALA A 511 2.32 18.37 5.74
C ALA A 511 2.35 18.08 4.24
N PHE A 512 3.27 18.74 3.54
CA PHE A 512 3.71 18.32 2.22
C PHE A 512 4.46 16.98 2.29
N VAL A 513 4.37 16.19 1.23
CA VAL A 513 5.20 14.99 1.05
C VAL A 513 5.95 15.11 -0.26
N PHE A 514 7.28 15.22 -0.17
CA PHE A 514 8.16 15.48 -1.31
C PHE A 514 9.00 14.25 -1.63
N ARG A 515 8.89 13.75 -2.87
CA ARG A 515 9.50 12.52 -3.39
C ARG A 515 10.42 12.85 -4.57
N PRO A 516 11.67 13.26 -4.33
CA PRO A 516 12.61 13.66 -5.39
C PRO A 516 13.24 12.47 -6.12
N ASN A 517 13.25 12.53 -7.45
CA ASN A 517 14.10 11.71 -8.32
C ASN A 517 15.44 12.44 -8.52
N TYR A 518 16.48 12.01 -7.81
CA TYR A 518 17.81 12.64 -7.78
C TYR A 518 18.75 12.06 -8.86
N HIS A 519 19.89 12.72 -9.13
CA HIS A 519 20.97 12.18 -9.95
C HIS A 519 21.30 10.75 -9.52
N GLY A 520 21.32 9.81 -10.46
CA GLY A 520 21.41 8.37 -10.17
C GLY A 520 20.08 7.61 -10.23
N SER A 521 18.92 8.29 -10.19
CA SER A 521 17.61 7.69 -10.51
C SER A 521 17.55 7.18 -11.95
N GLY A 522 16.78 6.12 -12.17
CA GLY A 522 16.52 5.56 -13.51
C GLY A 522 15.62 6.46 -14.37
N HIS A 523 15.27 6.01 -15.57
CA HIS A 523 14.40 6.71 -16.55
C HIS A 523 14.85 8.07 -17.13
N HIS A 524 15.89 8.73 -16.62
CA HIS A 524 16.27 10.07 -17.12
C HIS A 524 17.24 10.08 -18.30
N GLY A 525 18.01 9.02 -18.47
CA GLY A 525 19.10 8.87 -19.46
C GLY A 525 20.31 8.15 -18.84
N LEU A 526 21.22 7.66 -19.66
CA LEU A 526 22.43 6.97 -19.21
C LEU A 526 23.36 7.91 -18.43
N ASP A 527 23.62 9.10 -18.98
CA ASP A 527 24.49 10.10 -18.32
C ASP A 527 23.96 10.48 -16.91
N PHE A 528 22.65 10.42 -16.68
CA PHE A 528 22.01 10.78 -15.41
C PHE A 528 22.00 9.63 -14.40
N VAL A 529 21.65 8.39 -14.80
CA VAL A 529 21.66 7.23 -13.90
C VAL A 529 23.10 6.83 -13.50
N GLU A 530 24.08 7.06 -14.38
CA GLU A 530 25.50 6.80 -14.10
C GLU A 530 26.22 7.97 -13.39
N SER A 531 25.58 9.14 -13.29
CA SER A 531 26.21 10.39 -12.84
C SER A 531 26.89 10.29 -11.47
N ILE A 532 26.43 9.40 -10.59
CA ILE A 532 26.93 9.20 -9.22
C ILE A 532 28.04 8.15 -9.10
N LYS A 533 28.40 7.43 -10.18
CA LYS A 533 29.46 6.41 -10.15
C LYS A 533 30.80 7.01 -9.69
N GLY A 534 31.34 6.49 -8.59
CA GLY A 534 32.53 7.02 -7.91
C GLY A 534 32.35 8.36 -7.18
N LYS A 535 31.13 8.92 -7.13
CA LYS A 535 30.78 10.25 -6.59
C LYS A 535 29.61 10.24 -5.60
N TYR A 536 29.16 9.07 -5.15
CA TYR A 536 27.99 8.90 -4.27
C TYR A 536 27.88 9.98 -3.17
N TYR A 537 26.68 10.53 -2.95
CA TYR A 537 26.30 11.76 -2.24
C TYR A 537 26.56 13.11 -2.93
N GLU A 538 27.54 13.23 -3.85
CA GLU A 538 28.03 14.53 -4.36
C GLU A 538 27.05 15.25 -5.32
N LEU A 539 26.01 14.56 -5.80
CA LEU A 539 24.97 15.13 -6.66
C LEU A 539 23.58 15.00 -6.02
N GLU A 540 23.32 13.86 -5.38
CA GLU A 540 22.04 13.46 -4.78
C GLU A 540 21.63 14.36 -3.62
N VAL A 541 22.56 14.67 -2.71
CA VAL A 541 22.30 15.56 -1.57
C VAL A 541 22.03 17.00 -2.06
N PRO A 542 22.85 17.59 -2.95
CA PRO A 542 22.54 18.86 -3.60
C PRO A 542 21.19 18.91 -4.32
N ASP A 543 20.77 17.85 -5.00
CA ASP A 543 19.46 17.78 -5.68
C ASP A 543 18.29 17.87 -4.69
N ILE A 544 18.32 17.04 -3.64
CA ILE A 544 17.27 16.98 -2.63
C ILE A 544 17.17 18.34 -1.92
N VAL A 545 18.31 18.91 -1.52
CA VAL A 545 18.38 20.19 -0.80
C VAL A 545 17.97 21.37 -1.69
N SER A 546 18.33 21.38 -2.98
CA SER A 546 17.89 22.42 -3.93
C SER A 546 16.39 22.32 -4.26
N GLY A 547 15.80 21.11 -4.22
CA GLY A 547 14.36 20.91 -4.31
C GLY A 547 13.62 21.51 -3.11
N ILE A 548 14.09 21.19 -1.90
CA ILE A 548 13.60 21.78 -0.64
C ILE A 548 13.72 23.31 -0.68
N ASP A 549 14.87 23.86 -1.10
CA ASP A 549 15.08 25.30 -1.23
C ASP A 549 14.16 25.94 -2.27
N SER A 550 13.85 25.25 -3.38
CA SER A 550 12.92 25.73 -4.39
C SER A 550 11.48 25.82 -3.86
N LEU A 551 11.04 24.84 -3.08
CA LEU A 551 9.71 24.83 -2.46
C LEU A 551 9.58 25.88 -1.34
N ALA A 552 10.61 26.02 -0.51
CA ALA A 552 10.68 27.07 0.51
C ALA A 552 10.74 28.48 -0.12
N ALA A 553 11.48 28.66 -1.23
CA ALA A 553 11.55 29.94 -1.95
C ALA A 553 10.24 30.29 -2.69
N ALA A 554 9.39 29.31 -2.99
CA ALA A 554 8.03 29.53 -3.48
C ALA A 554 7.06 29.98 -2.36
N GLY A 555 7.45 29.85 -1.08
CA GLY A 555 6.68 30.28 0.09
C GLY A 555 5.69 29.24 0.64
N VAL A 556 5.63 28.04 0.06
CA VAL A 556 4.63 27.01 0.39
C VAL A 556 5.10 26.04 1.49
N VAL A 557 6.42 25.87 1.65
CA VAL A 557 7.04 25.02 2.67
C VAL A 557 7.72 25.87 3.74
N ASP A 558 7.47 25.53 5.00
CA ASP A 558 8.23 26.06 6.14
C ASP A 558 9.56 25.30 6.30
N LYS A 559 10.66 25.99 6.01
CA LYS A 559 12.02 25.41 6.08
C LYS A 559 12.48 25.13 7.52
N ASP A 560 11.88 25.77 8.53
CA ASP A 560 12.19 25.47 9.93
C ASP A 560 11.48 24.18 10.39
N SER A 561 10.49 23.68 9.64
CA SER A 561 9.63 22.52 9.97
C SER A 561 9.75 21.38 8.94
N LEU A 562 10.93 20.75 8.85
CA LEU A 562 11.21 19.66 7.91
C LEU A 562 11.51 18.33 8.59
N GLY A 563 11.09 17.23 7.97
CA GLY A 563 11.49 15.87 8.30
C GLY A 563 11.95 15.08 7.06
N VAL A 564 12.68 13.98 7.28
CA VAL A 564 13.23 13.15 6.21
C VAL A 564 13.10 11.64 6.53
N MET A 565 12.81 10.83 5.53
CA MET A 565 12.72 9.37 5.66
C MET A 565 13.00 8.67 4.35
N GLY A 566 13.29 7.37 4.42
CA GLY A 566 13.47 6.53 3.24
C GLY A 566 13.79 5.09 3.60
N TRP A 567 13.84 4.24 2.57
CA TRP A 567 14.22 2.83 2.71
C TRP A 567 15.35 2.49 1.73
N SER A 568 16.22 1.54 2.06
CA SER A 568 17.35 1.16 1.18
C SER A 568 18.23 2.39 0.90
N ASN A 569 18.57 2.66 -0.36
CA ASN A 569 19.23 3.89 -0.81
C ASN A 569 18.64 5.19 -0.21
N GLY A 570 17.31 5.26 -0.05
CA GLY A 570 16.65 6.41 0.56
C GLY A 570 16.99 6.58 2.04
N ALA A 571 17.27 5.50 2.78
CA ALA A 571 17.75 5.54 4.15
C ALA A 571 19.23 5.94 4.25
N ILE A 572 20.03 5.55 3.26
CA ILE A 572 21.45 5.94 3.12
C ILE A 572 21.55 7.46 2.86
N LEU A 573 20.75 7.98 1.95
CA LEU A 573 20.65 9.42 1.68
C LEU A 573 20.00 10.20 2.84
N THR A 574 18.98 9.64 3.50
CA THR A 574 18.42 10.19 4.77
C THR A 574 19.52 10.38 5.80
N THR A 575 20.39 9.38 5.97
CA THR A 575 21.50 9.42 6.90
C THR A 575 22.49 10.53 6.54
N GLN A 576 22.94 10.60 5.28
CA GLN A 576 23.89 11.62 4.84
C GLN A 576 23.32 13.05 4.95
N LEU A 577 22.03 13.24 4.66
CA LEU A 577 21.35 14.52 4.83
C LEU A 577 21.43 15.02 6.28
N THR A 578 21.29 14.14 7.28
CA THR A 578 21.46 14.51 8.71
C THR A 578 22.92 14.72 9.14
N ILE A 579 23.90 14.32 8.32
CA ILE A 579 25.33 14.51 8.55
C ILE A 579 25.84 15.82 7.92
N GLU A 580 25.41 16.13 6.69
CA GLU A 580 25.81 17.35 5.98
C GLU A 580 24.95 18.57 6.37
N HIS A 581 23.67 18.34 6.70
CA HIS A 581 22.71 19.37 7.09
C HIS A 581 22.09 19.08 8.47
N PRO A 582 22.90 18.99 9.55
CA PRO A 582 22.45 18.51 10.87
C PRO A 582 21.46 19.42 11.60
N GLU A 583 21.23 20.64 11.09
CA GLU A 583 20.23 21.60 11.61
C GLU A 583 18.99 21.73 10.70
N LEU A 584 18.94 21.02 9.56
CA LEU A 584 17.88 21.17 8.56
C LEU A 584 16.63 20.32 8.83
N PHE A 585 16.76 19.20 9.53
CA PHE A 585 15.67 18.25 9.76
C PHE A 585 15.40 18.05 11.25
N GLN A 586 14.14 18.27 11.66
CA GLN A 586 13.65 18.03 13.01
C GLN A 586 13.43 16.54 13.32
N VAL A 587 13.27 15.69 12.29
CA VAL A 587 13.04 14.25 12.45
C VAL A 587 13.62 13.44 11.29
N ALA A 588 14.14 12.25 11.58
CA ALA A 588 14.65 11.30 10.60
C ALA A 588 14.09 9.88 10.84
N ALA A 589 13.68 9.19 9.76
CA ALA A 589 13.26 7.77 9.81
C ALA A 589 13.91 6.92 8.67
N PRO A 590 15.21 6.60 8.77
CA PRO A 590 15.91 5.68 7.85
C PRO A 590 15.63 4.20 8.17
N GLY A 591 15.21 3.41 7.18
CA GLY A 591 15.06 1.96 7.29
C GLY A 591 15.94 1.16 6.32
N ALA A 592 16.62 0.14 6.83
CA ALA A 592 17.52 -0.75 6.09
C ALA A 592 18.48 0.01 5.14
N GLY A 593 19.34 0.87 5.71
CA GLY A 593 20.35 1.62 4.97
C GLY A 593 21.73 1.51 5.60
N ASP A 594 22.75 1.38 4.75
CA ASP A 594 24.16 1.25 5.12
C ASP A 594 24.74 2.49 5.79
N VAL A 595 25.65 2.22 6.74
CA VAL A 595 26.52 3.22 7.36
C VAL A 595 28.00 2.89 7.22
N ASN A 596 28.33 1.67 6.80
CA ASN A 596 29.69 1.16 6.71
C ASN A 596 29.87 0.35 5.41
N TRP A 597 30.37 0.99 4.36
CA TRP A 597 30.61 0.37 3.05
C TRP A 597 31.68 -0.74 3.10
N THR A 598 32.57 -0.74 4.10
CA THR A 598 33.54 -1.83 4.28
C THR A 598 32.88 -3.12 4.78
N SER A 599 31.73 -3.00 5.46
CA SER A 599 30.88 -4.14 5.83
C SER A 599 29.97 -4.56 4.67
N ASP A 600 29.42 -3.59 3.93
CA ASP A 600 28.55 -3.83 2.78
C ASP A 600 29.20 -4.73 1.72
N TYR A 601 30.39 -4.34 1.22
CA TYR A 601 31.22 -5.11 0.29
C TYR A 601 31.34 -6.61 0.63
N GLY A 602 31.38 -6.95 1.93
CA GLY A 602 31.64 -8.28 2.43
C GLY A 602 30.40 -9.09 2.81
N ASN A 603 29.26 -8.44 3.02
CA ASN A 603 28.07 -9.07 3.64
C ASN A 603 26.77 -8.87 2.82
N CYS A 604 26.68 -7.84 1.98
CA CYS A 604 25.55 -7.65 1.07
C CYS A 604 25.61 -8.63 -0.11
N ALA A 605 24.45 -9.17 -0.49
CA ALA A 605 24.30 -10.09 -1.61
C ALA A 605 24.61 -9.47 -3.00
N PHE A 606 24.86 -8.16 -3.06
CA PHE A 606 25.31 -7.44 -4.25
C PHE A 606 26.37 -6.35 -3.96
N GLY A 607 27.05 -6.38 -2.81
CA GLY A 607 28.00 -5.34 -2.41
C GLY A 607 29.26 -5.26 -3.30
N VAL A 608 29.67 -6.37 -3.93
CA VAL A 608 30.86 -6.42 -4.79
C VAL A 608 30.63 -5.78 -6.16
N ARG A 609 29.44 -5.89 -6.77
CA ARG A 609 29.08 -5.13 -7.99
C ARG A 609 28.80 -3.68 -7.67
N PHE A 610 28.01 -3.45 -6.62
CA PHE A 610 27.60 -2.12 -6.17
C PHE A 610 28.83 -1.23 -5.91
N ASP A 611 29.82 -1.73 -5.16
CA ASP A 611 31.03 -0.99 -4.83
C ASP A 611 32.00 -0.81 -6.00
N ARG A 612 31.99 -1.70 -7.00
CA ARG A 612 32.79 -1.49 -8.23
C ARG A 612 32.26 -0.29 -9.00
N SER A 613 30.94 -0.20 -9.18
CA SER A 613 30.23 0.92 -9.81
C SER A 613 30.33 2.22 -8.98
N TYR A 614 29.94 2.19 -7.70
CA TYR A 614 29.74 3.40 -6.89
C TYR A 614 30.93 3.82 -6.03
N PHE A 615 31.73 2.87 -5.53
CA PHE A 615 32.86 3.11 -4.62
C PHE A 615 34.24 2.75 -5.21
N LYS A 616 34.31 2.64 -6.55
CA LYS A 616 35.52 2.47 -7.39
C LYS A 616 36.19 1.07 -7.30
N GLY A 617 35.61 0.14 -6.55
CA GLY A 617 36.12 -1.21 -6.33
C GLY A 617 36.62 -1.45 -4.89
N ALA A 618 37.13 -2.66 -4.64
CA ALA A 618 37.23 -3.26 -3.30
C ALA A 618 37.94 -2.43 -2.19
N PRO A 619 37.49 -2.52 -0.92
CA PRO A 619 37.90 -1.65 0.19
C PRO A 619 39.39 -1.71 0.56
N TRP A 620 40.09 -2.82 0.31
CA TRP A 620 41.54 -2.92 0.53
C TRP A 620 42.38 -2.21 -0.56
N THR A 621 41.74 -1.74 -1.63
CA THR A 621 42.37 -0.93 -2.69
C THR A 621 42.11 0.56 -2.47
N TYR A 622 40.92 0.92 -1.99
CA TYR A 622 40.46 2.31 -1.83
C TYR A 622 40.11 2.66 -0.38
N THR A 623 40.85 2.14 0.60
CA THR A 623 40.48 2.19 2.03
C THR A 623 40.19 3.60 2.55
N GLU A 624 40.93 4.61 2.13
CA GLU A 624 40.68 6.00 2.53
C GLU A 624 39.34 6.53 2.00
N HIS A 625 38.94 6.12 0.78
CA HIS A 625 37.66 6.50 0.17
C HIS A 625 36.46 5.82 0.85
N TYR A 626 36.61 4.56 1.27
CA TYR A 626 35.58 3.86 2.04
C TYR A 626 35.35 4.49 3.41
N ILE A 627 36.41 4.94 4.08
CA ILE A 627 36.30 5.67 5.35
C ILE A 627 35.67 7.05 5.12
N GLU A 628 36.08 7.76 4.05
CA GLU A 628 35.51 9.05 3.64
C GLU A 628 34.01 8.98 3.31
N LYS A 629 33.56 7.91 2.65
CA LYS A 629 32.16 7.74 2.24
C LYS A 629 31.27 6.98 3.23
N SER A 630 31.81 6.34 4.28
CA SER A 630 30.98 5.58 5.23
C SER A 630 30.37 6.51 6.30
N PRO A 631 29.03 6.70 6.35
CA PRO A 631 28.39 7.57 7.33
C PRO A 631 28.79 7.33 8.79
N LEU A 632 29.11 6.08 9.16
CA LEU A 632 29.54 5.66 10.50
C LEU A 632 30.61 6.54 11.13
N PHE A 633 31.60 7.00 10.36
CA PHE A 633 32.71 7.80 10.89
C PHE A 633 32.33 9.27 11.15
N GLU A 634 31.29 9.76 10.46
CA GLU A 634 30.82 11.14 10.51
C GLU A 634 29.58 11.34 11.42
N MET A 635 29.03 10.24 11.98
CA MET A 635 27.94 10.22 12.96
C MET A 635 28.02 11.27 14.09
N PRO A 636 29.19 11.69 14.61
CA PRO A 636 29.26 12.77 15.62
C PRO A 636 28.68 14.12 15.20
N LYS A 637 28.41 14.33 13.91
CA LYS A 637 27.70 15.51 13.37
C LYS A 637 26.18 15.46 13.56
N VAL A 638 25.58 14.27 13.63
CA VAL A 638 24.11 14.08 13.62
C VAL A 638 23.50 14.68 14.89
N GLN A 639 22.49 15.53 14.69
CA GLN A 639 21.69 16.16 15.76
C GLN A 639 20.18 15.90 15.62
N THR A 640 19.75 15.21 14.55
CA THR A 640 18.35 14.89 14.28
C THR A 640 17.86 13.67 15.09
N PRO A 641 16.68 13.74 15.75
CA PRO A 641 15.99 12.59 16.33
C PRO A 641 15.72 11.47 15.31
N THR A 642 16.36 10.31 15.45
CA THR A 642 16.42 9.26 14.43
C THR A 642 15.69 7.96 14.83
N LEU A 643 14.81 7.46 13.97
CA LEU A 643 14.14 6.16 14.09
C LEU A 643 14.67 5.18 13.04
N ILE A 644 15.36 4.13 13.49
CA ILE A 644 16.01 3.13 12.63
C ILE A 644 15.13 1.88 12.53
N HIS A 645 14.98 1.30 11.34
CA HIS A 645 14.20 0.08 11.07
C HIS A 645 15.04 -0.95 10.30
N HIS A 646 14.95 -2.25 10.63
CA HIS A 646 15.69 -3.30 9.91
C HIS A 646 15.10 -4.71 10.10
N GLY A 647 14.94 -5.49 9.02
CA GLY A 647 14.65 -6.93 9.10
C GLY A 647 15.86 -7.74 9.57
N THR A 648 15.66 -8.90 10.22
CA THR A 648 16.79 -9.74 10.67
C THR A 648 17.37 -10.62 9.56
N GLU A 649 16.59 -10.93 8.53
CA GLU A 649 16.99 -11.77 7.39
C GLU A 649 17.34 -10.92 6.16
N ASP A 650 17.65 -9.64 6.37
CA ASP A 650 18.02 -8.72 5.32
C ASP A 650 19.43 -9.04 4.80
N ARG A 651 19.49 -9.42 3.52
CA ARG A 651 20.73 -9.71 2.76
C ARG A 651 21.02 -8.67 1.67
N ALA A 652 20.15 -7.68 1.49
CA ALA A 652 20.34 -6.58 0.53
C ALA A 652 20.94 -5.36 1.22
N VAL A 653 20.63 -5.15 2.50
CA VAL A 653 21.40 -4.30 3.41
C VAL A 653 21.56 -5.09 4.72
N PRO A 654 22.75 -5.58 5.08
CA PRO A 654 22.93 -6.48 6.23
C PRO A 654 22.42 -5.88 7.55
N TYR A 655 21.74 -6.71 8.36
CA TYR A 655 21.13 -6.33 9.65
C TYR A 655 22.13 -5.68 10.64
N GLU A 656 23.41 -5.98 10.51
CA GLU A 656 24.52 -5.37 11.24
C GLU A 656 24.61 -3.85 11.02
N GLN A 657 24.27 -3.32 9.83
CA GLN A 657 24.33 -1.89 9.52
C GLN A 657 23.41 -1.08 10.46
N GLY A 658 22.17 -1.56 10.69
CA GLY A 658 21.24 -0.95 11.64
C GLY A 658 21.77 -0.98 13.09
N TRP A 659 22.52 -2.02 13.46
CA TRP A 659 23.19 -2.10 14.76
C TRP A 659 24.38 -1.15 14.89
N GLU A 660 25.20 -0.99 13.84
CA GLU A 660 26.31 -0.04 13.82
C GLU A 660 25.78 1.40 13.92
N TYR A 661 24.76 1.74 13.13
CA TYR A 661 24.09 3.04 13.15
C TYR A 661 23.49 3.36 14.53
N TYR A 662 22.66 2.44 15.07
CA TYR A 662 22.05 2.61 16.38
C TYR A 662 23.10 2.80 17.48
N ARG A 663 24.15 1.96 17.51
CA ARG A 663 25.20 2.04 18.54
C ARG A 663 26.02 3.31 18.42
N ALA A 664 26.30 3.79 17.22
CA ALA A 664 27.00 5.06 17.02
C ALA A 664 26.21 6.22 17.64
N LEU A 665 24.97 6.45 17.18
CA LEU A 665 24.13 7.53 17.70
C LEU A 665 23.87 7.38 19.22
N GLN A 666 23.63 6.16 19.71
CA GLN A 666 23.33 5.90 21.12
C GLN A 666 24.54 6.10 22.07
N GLN A 667 25.77 5.93 21.58
CA GLN A 667 26.98 6.25 22.34
C GLN A 667 27.40 7.72 22.23
N ILE A 668 27.08 8.39 21.11
CA ILE A 668 27.33 9.82 20.91
C ILE A 668 26.36 10.65 21.76
N GLY A 669 25.06 10.34 21.73
CA GLY A 669 24.05 10.93 22.61
C GLY A 669 23.65 12.38 22.28
N ASN A 670 23.98 12.90 21.09
CA ASN A 670 23.57 14.23 20.63
C ASN A 670 22.04 14.39 20.58
N ALA A 671 21.33 13.33 20.17
CA ALA A 671 19.90 13.33 19.86
C ALA A 671 19.23 12.02 20.30
N PRO A 672 17.90 11.99 20.47
CA PRO A 672 17.15 10.76 20.68
C PRO A 672 17.31 9.80 19.50
N VAL A 673 17.60 8.53 19.77
CA VAL A 673 17.62 7.45 18.77
C VAL A 673 16.83 6.25 19.26
N ARG A 674 16.13 5.57 18.35
CA ARG A 674 15.45 4.29 18.58
C ARG A 674 15.70 3.34 17.41
N PHE A 675 15.78 2.05 17.68
CA PHE A 675 15.95 1.01 16.68
C PHE A 675 14.82 -0.03 16.80
N LEU A 676 14.19 -0.37 15.67
CA LEU A 676 13.21 -1.44 15.51
C LEU A 676 13.82 -2.55 14.65
N SER A 677 13.97 -3.73 15.24
CA SER A 677 14.28 -4.97 14.55
C SER A 677 13.00 -5.75 14.27
N TYR A 678 12.89 -6.35 13.08
CA TYR A 678 11.74 -7.15 12.64
C TYR A 678 12.19 -8.60 12.40
N PRO A 679 11.92 -9.54 13.33
CA PRO A 679 12.38 -10.92 13.25
C PRO A 679 11.78 -11.68 12.05
N GLY A 680 12.61 -12.40 11.31
CA GLY A 680 12.19 -13.21 10.15
C GLY A 680 11.94 -12.41 8.86
N GLU A 681 12.04 -11.08 8.92
CA GLU A 681 11.83 -10.22 7.76
C GLU A 681 13.11 -10.00 6.95
N PRO A 682 13.04 -10.02 5.61
CA PRO A 682 14.13 -9.65 4.72
C PRO A 682 14.14 -8.12 4.50
N HIS A 683 14.79 -7.66 3.43
CA HIS A 683 14.83 -6.24 3.03
C HIS A 683 13.45 -5.60 2.82
N GLY A 684 12.44 -6.37 2.38
CA GLY A 684 11.06 -5.93 2.27
C GLY A 684 10.18 -6.62 3.31
N LEU A 685 9.55 -5.85 4.21
CA LEU A 685 8.69 -6.38 5.26
C LEU A 685 7.47 -7.11 4.64
N ARG A 686 7.31 -8.40 4.93
CA ARG A 686 6.21 -9.24 4.43
C ARG A 686 4.98 -9.22 5.33
N GLN A 687 5.15 -9.39 6.64
CA GLN A 687 4.02 -9.45 7.59
C GLN A 687 3.35 -8.08 7.71
N LEU A 688 2.02 -8.05 7.59
CA LEU A 688 1.20 -6.85 7.70
C LEU A 688 1.29 -6.24 9.11
N SER A 689 1.46 -7.07 10.15
CA SER A 689 1.70 -6.66 11.53
C SER A 689 3.01 -5.89 11.67
N HIS A 690 4.09 -6.34 11.01
CA HIS A 690 5.38 -5.66 10.96
C HIS A 690 5.31 -4.36 10.15
N GLN A 691 4.66 -4.38 8.99
CA GLN A 691 4.39 -3.19 8.18
C GLN A 691 3.60 -2.13 8.97
N ARG A 692 2.49 -2.51 9.60
CA ARG A 692 1.67 -1.67 10.49
C ARG A 692 2.50 -1.13 11.66
N ARG A 693 3.34 -1.98 12.26
CA ARG A 693 4.21 -1.62 13.38
C ARG A 693 5.28 -0.60 12.99
N LYS A 694 5.77 -0.62 11.74
CA LYS A 694 6.63 0.40 11.15
C LYS A 694 5.89 1.74 11.07
N VAL A 695 4.83 1.82 10.25
CA VAL A 695 4.08 3.07 10.00
C VAL A 695 3.54 3.69 11.29
N ALA A 696 3.10 2.86 12.26
CA ALA A 696 2.61 3.35 13.55
C ALA A 696 3.71 3.94 14.47
N GLU A 697 4.97 3.53 14.35
CA GLU A 697 6.08 4.15 15.09
C GLU A 697 6.73 5.28 14.32
N ASP A 698 6.74 5.24 12.97
CA ASP A 698 7.11 6.38 12.12
C ASP A 698 6.24 7.59 12.45
N LEU A 699 4.92 7.45 12.33
CA LEU A 699 3.96 8.53 12.61
C LEU A 699 4.14 9.03 14.05
N LYS A 700 4.15 8.15 15.06
CA LYS A 700 4.38 8.56 16.45
C LYS A 700 5.76 9.16 16.73
N TRP A 701 6.75 9.03 15.83
CA TRP A 701 8.05 9.70 15.92
C TRP A 701 8.01 11.08 15.24
N ILE A 702 7.39 11.19 14.07
CA ILE A 702 7.12 12.45 13.37
C ILE A 702 6.21 13.36 14.23
N ASP A 703 5.13 12.81 14.80
CA ASP A 703 4.20 13.51 15.71
C ASP A 703 4.90 14.03 16.97
N THR A 704 5.95 13.32 17.45
CA THR A 704 6.77 13.79 18.59
C THR A 704 7.68 14.96 18.22
N TYR A 705 8.33 14.90 17.05
CA TYR A 705 9.51 15.72 16.76
C TYR A 705 9.32 16.79 15.68
N LEU A 706 8.38 16.60 14.74
CA LEU A 706 8.05 17.56 13.67
C LEU A 706 6.80 18.38 14.02
N PHE A 707 5.73 17.73 14.47
CA PHE A 707 4.46 18.40 14.80
C PHE A 707 4.36 18.80 16.28
N GLY A 708 5.14 18.15 17.17
CA GLY A 708 5.20 18.47 18.60
C GLY A 708 3.95 18.06 19.40
N GLU A 709 3.13 17.17 18.86
CA GLU A 709 1.81 16.79 19.37
C GLU A 709 1.86 15.76 20.50
N THR A 710 2.97 15.04 20.69
CA THR A 710 3.06 13.96 21.69
C THR A 710 4.41 13.91 22.39
N SER A 711 4.42 14.01 23.72
CA SER A 711 5.65 13.86 24.51
C SER A 711 6.04 12.40 24.76
N MET A 712 7.30 12.19 25.13
CA MET A 712 7.77 10.89 25.62
C MET A 712 7.11 10.43 26.94
N GLN A 713 6.41 11.32 27.67
CA GLN A 713 5.55 10.91 28.78
C GLN A 713 4.23 10.32 28.27
N GLU A 714 3.53 10.99 27.34
CA GLU A 714 2.27 10.50 26.77
C GLU A 714 2.46 9.17 26.04
N ARG A 715 3.55 9.00 25.29
CA ARG A 715 3.92 7.71 24.66
C ARG A 715 4.21 6.56 25.64
N VAL A 716 4.33 6.84 26.95
CA VAL A 716 4.39 5.82 28.01
C VAL A 716 3.00 5.60 28.62
N SER A 717 2.21 6.66 28.81
CA SER A 717 0.80 6.57 29.24
C SER A 717 -0.06 5.73 28.27
N GLU A 718 0.04 5.99 26.97
CA GLU A 718 -0.60 5.23 25.89
C GLU A 718 -0.27 3.73 25.90
N ARG A 719 0.86 3.33 26.49
CA ARG A 719 1.32 1.94 26.55
C ARG A 719 0.97 1.25 27.87
N LEU A 720 0.30 1.94 28.79
CA LEU A 720 -0.13 1.40 30.09
C LEU A 720 -1.59 0.96 30.10
N LEU A 721 -2.40 1.40 29.14
CA LEU A 721 -3.83 1.15 29.03
C LEU A 721 -4.18 0.87 27.55
N ALA A 722 -5.16 0.00 27.31
CA ALA A 722 -5.77 -0.12 25.99
C ALA A 722 -6.80 1.01 25.78
N ASP A 723 -7.14 1.32 24.53
CA ASP A 723 -8.08 2.40 24.19
C ASP A 723 -9.50 2.14 24.74
N ASP A 724 -9.91 0.87 24.85
CA ASP A 724 -11.16 0.42 25.47
C ASP A 724 -11.09 0.30 27.00
N ALA A 725 -9.92 0.50 27.60
CA ALA A 725 -9.74 0.33 29.04
C ALA A 725 -10.59 1.37 29.79
N PRO A 726 -11.33 0.99 30.86
CA PRO A 726 -12.21 1.90 31.59
C PRO A 726 -11.56 3.15 32.20
N LEU A 727 -10.22 3.22 32.26
CA LEU A 727 -9.49 4.43 32.66
C LEU A 727 -9.20 5.35 31.46
N SER A 728 -8.81 4.80 30.30
CA SER A 728 -8.63 5.58 29.05
C SER A 728 -9.93 6.27 28.63
N LEU A 729 -11.05 5.54 28.70
CA LEU A 729 -12.40 6.06 28.45
C LEU A 729 -12.86 7.11 29.49
N LEU A 730 -12.25 7.18 30.68
CA LEU A 730 -12.53 8.20 31.69
C LEU A 730 -11.65 9.45 31.55
N GLU A 731 -10.47 9.33 30.91
CA GLU A 731 -9.53 10.43 30.67
C GLU A 731 -9.83 11.18 29.37
N THR A 732 -10.46 10.53 28.39
CA THR A 732 -10.79 11.07 27.06
C THR A 732 -12.21 11.64 26.92
N ALA A 733 -13.15 11.28 27.79
CA ALA A 733 -14.56 11.61 27.65
C ALA A 733 -14.99 12.93 28.33
N GLU A 734 -16.03 13.57 27.79
CA GLU A 734 -16.76 14.61 28.50
C GLU A 734 -17.33 14.09 29.83
N ALA A 735 -16.87 14.65 30.95
CA ALA A 735 -17.39 14.33 32.27
C ALA A 735 -18.88 14.71 32.37
N PRO A 736 -19.78 13.78 32.78
CA PRO A 736 -21.21 14.04 32.83
C PRO A 736 -21.60 15.27 33.67
N ALA A 737 -22.52 16.07 33.13
CA ALA A 737 -22.89 17.34 33.72
C ALA A 737 -23.51 17.16 35.11
N ARG A 738 -23.07 17.98 36.07
CA ARG A 738 -23.63 18.02 37.43
C ARG A 738 -24.04 19.43 37.86
N THR A 739 -25.28 19.56 38.30
CA THR A 739 -25.85 20.79 38.85
C THR A 739 -26.22 20.54 40.33
N ASP A 740 -25.73 21.41 41.21
CA ASP A 740 -25.93 21.33 42.68
C ASP A 740 -25.50 19.98 43.32
N GLY A 741 -24.67 19.20 42.63
CA GLY A 741 -24.18 17.87 43.03
C GLY A 741 -24.91 16.69 42.38
N HIS A 742 -26.04 16.93 41.72
CA HIS A 742 -26.87 15.94 41.03
C HIS A 742 -26.56 15.90 39.53
N TYR A 743 -26.73 14.74 38.87
CA TYR A 743 -26.58 14.64 37.41
C TYR A 743 -27.65 15.46 36.67
N GLY A 744 -27.24 16.14 35.61
CA GLY A 744 -28.11 16.97 34.77
C GLY A 744 -27.69 18.44 34.73
N VAL A 745 -28.34 19.18 33.83
CA VAL A 745 -28.08 20.60 33.55
C VAL A 745 -29.21 21.47 34.13
N ARG A 746 -28.99 22.79 34.23
CA ARG A 746 -30.01 23.73 34.69
C ARG A 746 -30.74 24.39 33.51
N ALA A 747 -32.05 24.20 33.42
CA ALA A 747 -32.92 24.93 32.49
C ALA A 747 -33.98 25.72 33.27
N ASN A 748 -34.06 27.04 33.06
CA ASN A 748 -35.01 27.95 33.72
C ASN A 748 -35.07 27.85 35.27
N GLY A 749 -33.97 27.42 35.90
CA GLY A 749 -33.86 27.18 37.35
C GLY A 749 -33.92 25.70 37.74
N THR A 750 -34.63 24.90 36.97
CA THR A 750 -34.95 23.48 37.14
C THR A 750 -33.78 22.58 36.77
N LEU A 751 -33.60 21.45 37.50
CA LEU A 751 -32.68 20.38 37.13
C LEU A 751 -33.32 19.49 36.05
N VAL A 752 -32.68 19.35 34.89
CA VAL A 752 -33.19 18.58 33.75
C VAL A 752 -32.15 17.58 33.23
N PRO A 753 -32.56 16.51 32.51
CA PRO A 753 -31.63 15.53 31.96
C PRO A 753 -30.62 16.17 31.00
N GLU A 754 -29.37 15.75 31.10
CA GLU A 754 -28.34 16.04 30.10
C GLU A 754 -28.60 15.18 28.84
N THR A 755 -28.49 15.79 27.67
CA THR A 755 -28.67 15.10 26.38
C THR A 755 -27.42 15.17 25.51
N VAL A 756 -27.08 14.06 24.88
CA VAL A 756 -25.95 13.88 23.95
C VAL A 756 -26.43 13.41 22.59
N THR A 757 -25.65 13.58 21.54
CA THR A 757 -26.00 13.10 20.18
C THR A 757 -25.19 11.86 19.82
N LEU A 758 -25.87 10.79 19.40
CA LEU A 758 -25.26 9.64 18.72
C LEU A 758 -25.38 9.80 17.20
N GLY A 759 -24.24 9.78 16.51
CA GLY A 759 -24.16 10.08 15.08
C GLY A 759 -24.82 11.42 14.74
N ASP A 760 -25.34 11.53 13.52
CA ASP A 760 -25.94 12.79 13.06
C ASP A 760 -27.42 12.96 13.39
N THR A 761 -28.09 11.97 13.99
CA THR A 761 -29.56 11.92 13.97
C THR A 761 -30.25 11.75 15.33
N LEU A 762 -29.63 11.10 16.32
CA LEU A 762 -30.30 10.77 17.59
C LEU A 762 -29.75 11.56 18.78
N THR A 763 -30.48 12.57 19.23
CA THR A 763 -30.15 13.31 20.46
C THR A 763 -30.95 12.78 21.66
N VAL A 764 -30.25 12.20 22.64
CA VAL A 764 -30.82 11.32 23.68
C VAL A 764 -30.25 11.64 25.07
N GLY A 765 -31.01 11.37 26.12
CA GLY A 765 -30.54 11.50 27.51
C GLY A 765 -29.31 10.63 27.80
N ARG A 766 -28.25 11.23 28.34
CA ARG A 766 -26.98 10.54 28.67
C ARG A 766 -27.20 9.37 29.65
N PHE A 767 -28.22 9.50 30.49
CA PHE A 767 -28.70 8.53 31.48
C PHE A 767 -30.21 8.31 31.37
N GLU A 768 -30.70 7.27 32.05
CA GLU A 768 -32.08 7.21 32.55
C GLU A 768 -32.41 8.44 33.43
N VAL A 769 -33.66 8.89 33.44
CA VAL A 769 -34.07 10.06 34.25
C VAL A 769 -33.95 9.75 35.74
N THR A 770 -33.19 10.57 36.46
CA THR A 770 -32.90 10.33 37.89
C THR A 770 -34.09 10.68 38.79
N ARG A 771 -34.10 10.14 40.01
CA ARG A 771 -35.08 10.50 41.05
C ARG A 771 -35.05 12.00 41.40
N ALA A 772 -33.88 12.63 41.34
CA ALA A 772 -33.74 14.08 41.51
C ALA A 772 -34.42 14.87 40.37
N GLN A 773 -34.16 14.49 39.12
CA GLN A 773 -34.76 15.11 37.93
C GLN A 773 -36.29 14.90 37.90
N PHE A 774 -36.78 13.69 38.22
CA PHE A 774 -38.21 13.41 38.27
C PHE A 774 -38.92 14.15 39.42
N ARG A 775 -38.24 14.37 40.56
CA ARG A 775 -38.79 15.19 41.66
C ARG A 775 -38.93 16.67 41.32
N ALA A 776 -38.16 17.17 40.35
CA ALA A 776 -38.32 18.55 39.88
C ALA A 776 -39.67 18.77 39.15
N TYR A 777 -40.24 17.70 38.57
CA TYR A 777 -41.61 17.64 38.04
C TYR A 777 -42.64 17.35 39.13
N ASP A 778 -42.41 16.32 39.93
CA ASP A 778 -43.31 15.86 40.98
C ASP A 778 -42.68 16.01 42.37
N ALA A 779 -43.00 17.11 43.06
CA ALA A 779 -42.47 17.40 44.39
C ALA A 779 -42.82 16.34 45.45
N ASP A 780 -43.92 15.60 45.26
CA ASP A 780 -44.40 14.52 46.14
C ASP A 780 -43.73 13.16 45.80
N PHE A 781 -42.95 13.08 44.72
CA PHE A 781 -42.19 11.87 44.37
C PHE A 781 -41.20 11.50 45.47
N GLU A 782 -41.26 10.25 45.94
CA GLU A 782 -40.44 9.80 47.06
C GLU A 782 -38.98 9.58 46.63
N VAL A 783 -38.07 10.31 47.27
CA VAL A 783 -36.63 10.18 47.07
C VAL A 783 -35.98 9.84 48.43
N PRO A 784 -35.81 8.54 48.74
CA PRO A 784 -35.10 8.10 49.93
C PRO A 784 -33.68 8.68 50.00
N SER A 785 -33.21 8.95 51.22
CA SER A 785 -31.88 9.55 51.46
C SER A 785 -30.76 8.76 50.76
N GLY A 786 -29.87 9.46 50.06
CA GLY A 786 -28.78 8.86 49.27
C GLY A 786 -29.19 8.29 47.91
N THR A 787 -30.48 8.29 47.54
CA THR A 787 -30.96 7.70 46.27
C THR A 787 -31.29 8.70 45.17
N ALA A 788 -30.84 9.95 45.28
CA ALA A 788 -31.13 11.02 44.32
C ALA A 788 -30.71 10.68 42.88
N GLU A 789 -29.54 10.05 42.72
CA GLU A 789 -28.99 9.65 41.41
C GLU A 789 -29.45 8.27 40.92
N TYR A 790 -30.36 7.60 41.62
CA TYR A 790 -30.95 6.36 41.12
C TYR A 790 -31.97 6.71 40.00
N PRO A 791 -32.34 5.77 39.12
CA PRO A 791 -33.42 5.99 38.18
C PRO A 791 -34.77 6.21 38.88
N ALA A 792 -35.57 7.09 38.28
CA ALA A 792 -37.00 7.19 38.52
C ALA A 792 -37.68 5.93 37.95
N HIS A 793 -38.42 5.21 38.80
CA HIS A 793 -38.91 3.86 38.54
C HIS A 793 -40.30 3.68 39.15
N GLY A 794 -41.00 2.58 38.84
CA GLY A 794 -42.38 2.40 39.29
C GLY A 794 -43.37 3.31 38.55
N LEU A 795 -42.92 3.98 37.50
CA LEU A 795 -43.70 4.95 36.73
C LEU A 795 -44.72 4.21 35.85
N ALA A 796 -45.93 4.76 35.73
CA ALA A 796 -46.86 4.36 34.68
C ALA A 796 -46.61 5.18 33.42
N ALA A 797 -47.02 4.67 32.26
CA ALA A 797 -46.75 5.29 30.96
C ALA A 797 -47.33 6.71 30.83
N ASP A 798 -48.48 6.98 31.46
CA ASP A 798 -49.10 8.30 31.56
C ASP A 798 -48.23 9.29 32.37
N ARG A 799 -47.68 8.85 33.50
CA ARG A 799 -46.74 9.62 34.32
C ARG A 799 -45.39 9.84 33.64
N ALA A 800 -44.95 8.89 32.82
CA ALA A 800 -43.74 9.01 32.03
C ALA A 800 -43.92 10.05 30.92
N GLN A 801 -45.01 9.97 30.15
CA GLN A 801 -45.35 10.95 29.11
C GLN A 801 -45.50 12.36 29.70
N ALA A 802 -46.28 12.51 30.79
CA ALA A 802 -46.52 13.81 31.40
C ALA A 802 -45.26 14.46 32.04
N TYR A 803 -44.23 13.67 32.37
CA TYR A 803 -42.91 14.21 32.71
C TYR A 803 -42.23 14.83 31.48
N VAL A 804 -42.31 14.18 30.31
CA VAL A 804 -41.66 14.71 29.11
C VAL A 804 -42.40 15.90 28.53
N ASP A 805 -43.74 15.89 28.57
CA ASP A 805 -44.57 17.05 28.21
C ASP A 805 -44.17 18.28 29.05
N TRP A 806 -44.05 18.11 30.37
CA TRP A 806 -43.56 19.14 31.30
C TRP A 806 -42.12 19.55 31.01
N LEU A 807 -41.22 18.61 30.68
CA LEU A 807 -39.83 18.90 30.38
C LEU A 807 -39.72 19.80 29.14
N SER A 808 -40.55 19.56 28.13
CA SER A 808 -40.67 20.42 26.95
C SER A 808 -41.17 21.82 27.31
N GLU A 809 -42.23 21.93 28.13
CA GLU A 809 -42.72 23.22 28.64
C GLU A 809 -41.66 23.99 29.45
N GLN A 810 -40.87 23.32 30.31
CA GLN A 810 -39.85 23.97 31.14
C GLN A 810 -38.60 24.39 30.36
N THR A 811 -38.27 23.71 29.27
CA THR A 811 -37.05 23.96 28.48
C THR A 811 -37.29 24.80 27.23
N GLY A 812 -38.50 24.78 26.68
CA GLY A 812 -38.80 25.37 25.37
C GLY A 812 -38.21 24.58 24.19
N ARG A 813 -38.05 23.25 24.35
CA ARG A 813 -37.48 22.33 23.36
C ARG A 813 -38.35 21.07 23.29
N ASP A 814 -38.43 20.42 22.13
CA ASP A 814 -39.31 19.26 21.95
C ASP A 814 -38.68 17.95 22.46
N TYR A 815 -38.84 17.70 23.76
CA TYR A 815 -38.52 16.42 24.39
C TYR A 815 -39.69 15.43 24.29
N ARG A 816 -39.35 14.14 24.20
CA ARG A 816 -40.30 13.02 24.05
C ARG A 816 -39.77 11.71 24.61
N LEU A 817 -40.66 10.73 24.77
CA LEU A 817 -40.23 9.34 24.95
C LEU A 817 -39.57 8.82 23.65
N PRO A 818 -38.53 7.99 23.74
CA PRO A 818 -37.95 7.31 22.58
C PRO A 818 -38.99 6.41 21.90
N THR A 819 -38.71 6.01 20.68
CA THR A 819 -39.37 4.90 19.98
C THR A 819 -38.65 3.58 20.29
N ALA A 820 -39.33 2.45 20.09
CA ALA A 820 -38.68 1.15 20.21
C ALA A 820 -37.51 0.94 19.22
N ALA A 821 -37.52 1.61 18.07
CA ALA A 821 -36.43 1.58 17.10
C ALA A 821 -35.19 2.34 17.59
N GLU A 822 -35.36 3.54 18.15
CA GLU A 822 -34.27 4.31 18.75
C GLU A 822 -33.63 3.55 19.92
N LEU A 823 -34.43 2.98 20.84
CA LEU A 823 -33.90 2.14 21.93
C LEU A 823 -33.23 0.85 21.46
N ALA A 824 -33.61 0.30 20.31
CA ALA A 824 -32.90 -0.82 19.71
C ALA A 824 -31.54 -0.40 19.15
N ALA A 825 -31.44 0.79 18.52
CA ALA A 825 -30.19 1.35 18.04
C ALA A 825 -29.21 1.66 19.18
N LEU A 826 -29.69 2.18 20.32
CA LEU A 826 -28.85 2.43 21.51
C LEU A 826 -28.08 1.19 21.98
N LYS A 827 -28.58 -0.03 21.73
CA LYS A 827 -27.93 -1.29 22.16
C LYS A 827 -26.56 -1.53 21.51
N ALA A 828 -26.23 -0.85 20.40
CA ALA A 828 -24.89 -0.85 19.86
C ALA A 828 -23.90 -0.08 20.76
N ALA A 829 -24.38 0.97 21.43
CA ALA A 829 -23.60 1.87 22.29
C ALA A 829 -23.80 1.59 23.80
N ARG A 830 -23.67 0.32 24.21
CA ARG A 830 -23.78 -0.12 25.63
C ARG A 830 -22.48 -0.79 26.11
N ALA A 831 -22.26 -0.81 27.43
CA ALA A 831 -21.08 -1.37 28.09
C ALA A 831 -21.00 -2.93 28.13
N GLY A 832 -21.50 -3.61 27.09
CA GLY A 832 -21.52 -5.06 27.00
C GLY A 832 -22.28 -5.74 28.17
N PRO A 833 -21.78 -6.87 28.72
CA PRO A 833 -22.49 -7.66 29.72
C PRO A 833 -22.41 -7.11 31.16
N SER A 834 -21.67 -6.02 31.40
CA SER A 834 -21.42 -5.45 32.74
C SER A 834 -22.58 -4.62 33.32
N GLU A 835 -23.65 -4.47 32.56
CA GLU A 835 -24.87 -3.72 32.89
C GLU A 835 -25.68 -4.33 34.07
N ASN A 836 -26.56 -3.53 34.69
CA ASN A 836 -27.29 -3.90 35.92
C ASN A 836 -28.46 -4.91 35.69
N THR A 837 -28.21 -5.98 34.95
CA THR A 837 -29.18 -7.01 34.58
C THR A 837 -29.17 -8.22 35.55
N PRO A 838 -30.11 -9.17 35.45
CA PRO A 838 -30.05 -10.41 36.22
C PRO A 838 -28.77 -11.22 36.01
N ALA A 839 -28.10 -11.11 34.85
CA ALA A 839 -26.82 -11.79 34.62
C ALA A 839 -25.72 -11.25 35.55
N TYR A 840 -25.65 -9.93 35.74
CA TYR A 840 -24.78 -9.31 36.76
C TYR A 840 -25.11 -9.84 38.17
N TRP A 841 -26.39 -9.87 38.56
CA TRP A 841 -26.80 -10.37 39.88
C TRP A 841 -26.60 -11.88 40.08
N ALA A 842 -26.36 -12.64 39.01
CA ALA A 842 -25.95 -14.04 39.06
C ALA A 842 -24.42 -14.23 39.07
N GLY A 843 -23.65 -13.29 38.52
CA GLY A 843 -22.22 -13.42 38.25
C GLY A 843 -21.89 -14.26 37.01
N PHE A 844 -22.89 -14.60 36.19
CA PHE A 844 -22.76 -15.35 34.93
C PHE A 844 -24.02 -15.14 34.07
N THR A 845 -23.93 -15.42 32.76
CA THR A 845 -25.10 -15.39 31.86
C THR A 845 -25.97 -16.65 32.07
N PRO A 846 -27.18 -16.54 32.64
CA PRO A 846 -28.01 -17.71 32.96
C PRO A 846 -28.72 -18.26 31.72
N THR A 847 -28.92 -19.58 31.66
CA THR A 847 -29.81 -20.19 30.66
C THR A 847 -31.27 -19.76 30.89
N PRO A 848 -32.19 -19.87 29.90
CA PRO A 848 -33.61 -19.50 30.07
C PRO A 848 -34.31 -20.19 31.25
N ASP A 849 -33.88 -21.40 31.64
CA ASP A 849 -34.41 -22.15 32.77
C ASP A 849 -33.91 -21.63 34.12
N GLU A 850 -32.63 -21.28 34.20
CA GLU A 850 -32.03 -20.64 35.37
C GLU A 850 -32.56 -19.21 35.52
N TYR A 851 -32.69 -18.48 34.41
CA TYR A 851 -33.24 -17.15 34.34
C TYR A 851 -34.66 -17.08 34.94
N ARG A 852 -35.54 -18.04 34.61
CA ARG A 852 -36.88 -18.15 35.21
C ARG A 852 -36.83 -18.32 36.74
N ARG A 853 -35.88 -19.10 37.25
CA ARG A 853 -35.69 -19.33 38.70
C ARG A 853 -35.05 -18.12 39.39
N LEU A 854 -34.09 -17.49 38.73
CA LEU A 854 -33.37 -16.29 39.17
C LEU A 854 -34.32 -15.09 39.27
N ARG A 855 -35.15 -14.85 38.24
CA ARG A 855 -36.19 -13.81 38.26
C ARG A 855 -37.13 -13.99 39.45
N ALA A 856 -37.54 -15.23 39.75
CA ALA A 856 -38.38 -15.55 40.90
C ALA A 856 -37.66 -15.39 42.27
N ARG A 857 -36.33 -15.44 42.30
CA ARG A 857 -35.50 -15.19 43.49
C ARG A 857 -35.26 -13.69 43.70
N LEU A 858 -34.76 -12.98 42.68
CA LEU A 858 -34.57 -11.53 42.70
C LEU A 858 -35.88 -10.81 43.02
N ALA A 859 -37.02 -11.29 42.51
CA ALA A 859 -38.32 -10.69 42.78
C ALA A 859 -38.74 -10.68 44.27
N GLN A 860 -38.10 -11.47 45.14
CA GLN A 860 -38.35 -11.49 46.59
C GLN A 860 -37.65 -10.34 47.33
N HIS A 861 -36.71 -9.66 46.69
CA HIS A 861 -36.02 -8.51 47.25
C HIS A 861 -36.81 -7.20 47.02
N PRO A 862 -36.63 -6.19 47.90
CA PRO A 862 -37.11 -4.84 47.66
C PRO A 862 -36.43 -4.26 46.41
N THR A 863 -37.16 -3.47 45.62
CA THR A 863 -36.69 -2.89 44.35
C THR A 863 -35.43 -2.04 44.55
N GLU A 864 -35.39 -1.36 45.68
CA GLU A 864 -34.40 -0.40 46.13
C GLU A 864 -33.03 -1.07 46.41
N ALA A 865 -33.01 -2.40 46.57
CA ALA A 865 -31.79 -3.19 46.71
C ALA A 865 -31.29 -3.82 45.40
N LEU A 866 -32.00 -3.62 44.28
CA LEU A 866 -31.65 -4.14 42.95
C LEU A 866 -31.33 -3.04 41.94
N LEU A 867 -31.85 -1.83 42.15
CA LEU A 867 -31.46 -0.63 41.40
C LEU A 867 -30.10 -0.11 41.90
N MET A 868 -29.41 0.63 41.02
CA MET A 868 -28.14 1.29 41.34
C MET A 868 -28.20 2.76 40.87
N PRO A 869 -27.29 3.65 41.33
CA PRO A 869 -27.17 4.99 40.76
C PRO A 869 -26.94 4.93 39.24
N VAL A 870 -27.47 5.88 38.48
CA VAL A 870 -27.11 6.02 37.06
C VAL A 870 -25.62 6.35 36.93
N GLY A 871 -24.98 5.86 35.88
CA GLY A 871 -23.53 5.96 35.70
C GLY A 871 -22.71 5.18 36.74
N SER A 872 -23.31 4.22 37.46
CA SER A 872 -22.57 3.28 38.33
C SER A 872 -21.96 2.09 37.56
N ARG A 873 -22.24 2.01 36.27
CA ARG A 873 -21.70 1.04 35.31
C ARG A 873 -20.70 1.73 34.38
N PRO A 874 -19.79 0.99 33.70
CA PRO A 874 -19.02 1.55 32.61
C PRO A 874 -19.97 2.13 31.54
N ALA A 875 -19.48 3.08 30.74
CA ALA A 875 -20.23 3.61 29.61
C ALA A 875 -20.17 2.68 28.40
N GLY A 876 -21.10 2.85 27.47
CA GLY A 876 -20.92 2.48 26.07
C GLY A 876 -20.53 3.69 25.21
N HIS A 877 -19.95 3.41 24.05
CA HIS A 877 -19.48 4.36 23.03
C HIS A 877 -20.09 4.03 21.66
N GLY A 878 -19.91 4.89 20.66
CA GLY A 878 -20.28 4.56 19.27
C GLY A 878 -19.39 3.47 18.65
N PRO A 879 -19.56 3.15 17.36
CA PRO A 879 -18.53 2.44 16.60
C PRO A 879 -17.17 3.12 16.76
N ASN A 880 -16.09 2.33 16.73
CA ASN A 880 -14.70 2.82 16.73
C ASN A 880 -14.30 3.65 17.97
N GLY A 881 -14.99 3.52 19.11
CA GLY A 881 -14.66 4.17 20.38
C GLY A 881 -15.00 5.67 20.47
N GLY A 882 -15.23 6.32 19.32
CA GLY A 882 -15.60 7.73 19.24
C GLY A 882 -17.05 8.02 19.66
N GLY A 883 -17.28 9.25 20.11
CA GLY A 883 -18.61 9.79 20.45
C GLY A 883 -18.87 9.92 21.95
N PRO A 884 -19.99 10.56 22.34
CA PRO A 884 -20.28 10.87 23.73
C PRO A 884 -20.70 9.63 24.53
N LEU A 885 -20.07 9.43 25.69
CA LEU A 885 -20.39 8.32 26.60
C LEU A 885 -21.86 8.33 27.04
N ILE A 886 -22.49 7.17 26.94
CA ILE A 886 -23.86 6.88 27.38
C ILE A 886 -23.85 5.72 28.39
N TYR A 887 -24.76 5.77 29.37
CA TYR A 887 -24.81 4.85 30.50
C TYR A 887 -26.20 4.23 30.69
N ASP A 888 -26.24 3.10 31.41
CA ASP A 888 -27.45 2.38 31.84
C ASP A 888 -28.34 1.94 30.66
N VAL A 889 -27.75 1.54 29.52
CA VAL A 889 -28.49 1.12 28.33
C VAL A 889 -28.69 -0.39 28.35
N ASP A 890 -29.95 -0.83 28.26
CA ASP A 890 -30.30 -2.25 28.34
C ASP A 890 -29.87 -2.88 29.69
N GLY A 891 -30.04 -2.11 30.77
CA GLY A 891 -29.39 -2.36 32.06
C GLY A 891 -30.26 -2.19 33.30
N ASN A 892 -30.39 -0.96 33.81
CA ASN A 892 -30.77 -0.67 35.20
C ASN A 892 -32.30 -0.68 35.40
N VAL A 893 -33.05 0.13 34.64
CA VAL A 893 -34.50 -0.01 34.45
C VAL A 893 -34.87 -0.19 32.98
N ALA A 894 -36.05 -0.78 32.76
CA ALA A 894 -36.68 -0.81 31.46
C ALA A 894 -37.27 0.58 31.15
N GLU A 895 -37.28 0.97 29.90
CA GLU A 895 -37.57 2.34 29.49
C GLU A 895 -38.93 2.41 28.77
N TRP A 896 -39.80 3.33 29.17
CA TRP A 896 -41.02 3.61 28.43
C TRP A 896 -40.72 4.18 27.04
N ALA A 897 -41.24 3.54 26.00
CA ALA A 897 -41.04 3.93 24.62
C ALA A 897 -42.33 3.84 23.80
N ARG A 898 -42.40 4.64 22.73
CA ARG A 898 -43.52 4.68 21.78
C ARG A 898 -43.41 3.52 20.79
N THR A 899 -44.50 2.77 20.64
CA THR A 899 -44.66 1.64 19.71
C THR A 899 -45.90 1.83 18.83
N ALA A 900 -46.17 0.91 17.91
CA ALA A 900 -47.39 0.96 17.09
C ALA A 900 -48.68 0.79 17.92
N ASP A 901 -48.58 0.09 19.07
CA ASP A 901 -49.70 -0.28 19.93
C ASP A 901 -49.86 0.64 21.16
N GLY A 902 -48.91 1.55 21.41
CA GLY A 902 -49.02 2.59 22.44
C GLY A 902 -47.69 3.04 23.04
N ILE A 903 -47.64 3.10 24.37
CA ILE A 903 -46.41 3.33 25.15
C ILE A 903 -46.13 2.07 25.95
N GLU A 904 -44.99 1.43 25.67
CA GLU A 904 -44.64 0.11 26.21
C GLU A 904 -43.24 0.12 26.83
N ALA A 905 -42.99 -0.80 27.76
CA ALA A 905 -41.71 -0.94 28.44
C ALA A 905 -40.73 -1.76 27.57
N GLN A 906 -39.68 -1.12 27.07
CA GLN A 906 -38.62 -1.72 26.28
C GLN A 906 -37.32 -1.86 27.09
N ASN A 907 -36.31 -2.48 26.49
CA ASN A 907 -35.01 -2.75 27.11
C ASN A 907 -35.04 -3.64 28.38
N ALA A 908 -33.86 -4.11 28.76
CA ALA A 908 -33.63 -4.87 29.97
C ALA A 908 -33.64 -3.98 31.24
N SER A 909 -33.61 -4.62 32.40
CA SER A 909 -33.71 -4.04 33.74
C SER A 909 -33.14 -5.02 34.76
N ALA A 910 -32.95 -4.60 36.02
CA ALA A 910 -32.53 -5.48 37.12
C ALA A 910 -33.43 -6.73 37.39
N LEU A 911 -34.60 -6.86 36.75
CA LEU A 911 -35.48 -8.04 36.82
C LEU A 911 -35.87 -8.63 35.44
N THR A 912 -35.35 -8.10 34.34
CA THR A 912 -35.81 -8.41 32.98
C THR A 912 -34.65 -8.37 31.98
N LEU A 913 -34.39 -9.45 31.26
CA LEU A 913 -33.41 -9.52 30.17
C LEU A 913 -34.08 -10.20 28.97
N LYS A 914 -33.80 -9.74 27.74
CA LYS A 914 -34.23 -10.43 26.51
C LYS A 914 -33.20 -11.51 26.17
N ASP A 915 -33.68 -12.74 25.95
CA ASP A 915 -32.88 -13.80 25.34
C ASP A 915 -32.65 -13.48 23.85
N PRO A 916 -31.40 -13.37 23.37
CA PRO A 916 -31.11 -13.13 21.95
C PRO A 916 -31.72 -14.17 20.99
N LYS A 917 -32.03 -15.38 21.48
CA LYS A 917 -32.59 -16.49 20.69
C LYS A 917 -34.12 -16.59 20.80
N ALA A 918 -34.79 -15.62 21.43
CA ALA A 918 -36.24 -15.60 21.59
C ALA A 918 -36.90 -14.45 20.82
N GLU A 919 -37.94 -14.77 20.05
CA GLU A 919 -38.76 -13.79 19.32
C GLU A 919 -39.41 -12.76 20.27
N THR A 920 -39.90 -13.23 21.43
CA THR A 920 -40.62 -12.42 22.41
C THR A 920 -39.82 -12.20 23.69
N ALA A 921 -39.80 -10.95 24.17
CA ALA A 921 -39.23 -10.60 25.47
C ALA A 921 -40.30 -10.70 26.58
N PRO A 922 -39.94 -11.15 27.80
CA PRO A 922 -40.87 -11.09 28.93
C PRO A 922 -41.10 -9.63 29.35
N THR A 923 -42.35 -9.18 29.45
CA THR A 923 -42.66 -7.79 29.81
C THR A 923 -41.98 -7.38 31.13
N PRO A 924 -41.27 -6.23 31.15
CA PRO A 924 -40.71 -5.67 32.38
C PRO A 924 -41.81 -5.35 33.41
N PRO A 925 -41.65 -5.73 34.69
CA PRO A 925 -42.64 -5.40 35.70
C PRO A 925 -42.45 -3.95 36.15
N ARG A 926 -43.50 -3.12 36.04
CA ARG A 926 -43.55 -1.66 36.30
C ARG A 926 -42.61 -1.11 37.39
N ARG A 927 -42.39 -1.85 38.49
CA ARG A 927 -41.46 -1.44 39.56
C ARG A 927 -40.00 -1.28 39.11
N VAL A 928 -39.56 -1.89 38.01
CA VAL A 928 -38.26 -1.61 37.38
C VAL A 928 -38.44 -1.02 35.98
N THR A 929 -39.49 -0.21 35.80
CA THR A 929 -39.71 0.58 34.59
C THR A 929 -39.63 2.07 34.93
N GLY A 930 -38.75 2.76 34.21
CA GLY A 930 -38.52 4.19 34.25
C GLY A 930 -38.59 4.79 32.85
N LEU A 931 -37.81 5.82 32.58
CA LEU A 931 -37.71 6.44 31.25
C LEU A 931 -36.34 7.04 31.00
N ARG A 932 -36.00 7.13 29.71
CA ARG A 932 -35.00 8.04 29.14
C ARG A 932 -35.75 9.02 28.23
N VAL A 933 -35.18 10.19 27.98
CA VAL A 933 -35.76 11.19 27.08
C VAL A 933 -35.00 11.20 25.75
N VAL A 934 -35.72 11.41 24.66
CA VAL A 934 -35.16 11.84 23.37
C VAL A 934 -35.56 13.29 23.16
N LEU A 935 -34.71 14.03 22.47
CA LEU A 935 -34.89 15.42 22.11
C LEU A 935 -34.87 15.50 20.58
N ASP A 936 -35.94 16.02 19.98
CA ASP A 936 -35.93 16.34 18.55
C ASP A 936 -35.09 17.61 18.31
N ARG A 937 -34.52 17.72 17.10
CA ARG A 937 -33.64 18.83 16.67
C ARG A 937 -34.41 19.97 16.01
#